data_AF-A0A9P9WDJ4-F1
#
_entry.id   AF-A0A9P9WDJ4-F1
#
_cell.length_a   1.000
_cell.length_b   1.000
_cell.length_c   1.000
_cell.angle_alpha   90.00
_cell.angle_beta   90.00
_cell.angle_gamma   90.00
#
_symmetry.space_group_name_H-M   'P 1'
#
loop_
_entity.id
_entity.type
_entity.pdbx_description
1 polymer ?
#
loop_
_entity_poly.entity_id
_entity_poly.type
_entity_poly.pdbx_seq_one_letter_code
_entity_poly.pdbx_strand_id
1 'polypeptide(L)'
;MPPNTVIVGSLNSVEGKIVDVPTHQAIDEKIRIAAEDPARSKEVVPAEITAAAPQYDGEEPKKDGDGEDVIIITGADAAKHLLPLRDDHEPVLTARSIFLATVLSAFQAVMYQIYMFKPTTITISGTFIVLISYFVGKAWAAFLPRGDRLEARWRAKGGQGKIPKYISLISFFNHGPWNLKEHAICSITATSASQAAPSIQVFAAQDLFYDLPLSATTVILSTISIGLFGYGLCGIIRPIVVWHVDAVYWSVLPTIKTLQGLHWQDVKNSKPLRFFWYSFIGMFAYEWLPAYIWPWLNSVSIPCLASMHATGDKAAVLTNIFGGSINNEGLGLFTVSLDWQYITSFQTSLPLKLQAHQAAGFFFCFIAMIGIYYTNAWDAMSQPFMSTRLRTEDGSAYPITKVFSGGVLDQEAFATYGIPSLAGSFAYAMFMANAAIGALVAHCILFWGGDVVRSYKSARQGRYDDLHHAHMAKHYKETPWWWYVIVLVVSFVLGLVVVVKENVTLSAWAYVVALILGTIIAPFSTLLYSRYGNGIATNNLSKMLGGLLVPERPIGNMYFAAWSHNVINDCVQLCQDLKMGEYLKIPPRIMFLTQIYGTILGGFINYAVMISIVNGNRELLADSDGNSSWSGATMQSYNTNATSWALAKYLYRAGGKYEMVPIGIGIGAGIVVVHRVFAYFVPKIRNFSTSEINFPQFIQYAGYIPYNQSQTCVLFSWVIGGFYVQYYLRNYRPRIFKDYMYLVTGAFDGASLSVLFILSFAVFGAGGPSIPFPTWWGNNADGNYDLCPTAE
;
A
#
# COMPACT_ATOMS: atom_id res chain seq x y z
N MET A 1 -11.65 -4.51 54.81
CA MET A 1 -12.02 -3.14 54.37
C MET A 1 -11.49 -2.96 52.96
N PRO A 2 -12.35 -2.71 51.96
CA PRO A 2 -11.95 -2.69 50.55
C PRO A 2 -11.30 -1.34 50.17
N PRO A 3 -10.33 -1.31 49.25
CA PRO A 3 -9.94 -0.09 48.55
C PRO A 3 -10.45 -0.08 47.10
N ASN A 4 -11.33 0.88 46.84
CA ASN A 4 -11.43 1.74 45.65
C ASN A 4 -11.29 1.15 44.24
N THR A 5 -12.46 1.07 43.59
CA THR A 5 -12.75 1.13 42.16
C THR A 5 -12.00 2.27 41.45
N VAL A 6 -11.35 1.97 40.31
CA VAL A 6 -10.69 2.96 39.44
C VAL A 6 -11.48 3.14 38.15
N ILE A 7 -11.92 4.38 37.94
CA ILE A 7 -12.82 4.86 36.89
C ILE A 7 -12.06 5.06 35.57
N VAL A 8 -12.60 4.53 34.47
CA VAL A 8 -12.19 4.85 33.10
C VAL A 8 -13.30 5.70 32.48
N GLY A 9 -13.00 6.95 32.16
CA GLY A 9 -13.93 7.84 31.45
C GLY A 9 -13.17 8.81 30.56
N SER A 10 -13.50 8.80 29.27
CA SER A 10 -13.25 9.93 28.37
C SER A 10 -14.19 11.07 28.76
N LEU A 11 -13.66 12.29 28.86
CA LEU A 11 -14.47 13.50 29.02
C LEU A 11 -15.30 13.74 27.75
N ASN A 12 -16.63 13.61 27.89
CA ASN A 12 -17.61 14.16 26.96
C ASN A 12 -18.03 15.53 27.53
N SER A 13 -17.75 16.64 26.84
CA SER A 13 -18.07 17.99 27.36
C SER A 13 -19.52 18.43 27.08
N VAL A 14 -20.40 17.51 26.69
CA VAL A 14 -21.83 17.75 26.59
C VAL A 14 -22.50 16.54 27.22
N GLU A 15 -23.15 16.78 28.36
CA GLU A 15 -23.83 15.79 29.23
C GLU A 15 -22.87 14.85 29.99
N GLY A 16 -22.51 15.25 31.22
CA GLY A 16 -21.70 14.49 32.17
C GLY A 16 -22.38 13.22 32.70
N LYS A 17 -22.64 12.23 31.83
CA LYS A 17 -22.99 10.86 32.20
C LYS A 17 -21.91 9.90 31.73
N ILE A 18 -21.32 9.21 32.71
CA ILE A 18 -20.35 8.12 32.51
C ILE A 18 -21.15 6.88 32.11
N VAL A 19 -20.83 6.28 30.96
CA VAL A 19 -21.31 4.95 30.59
C VAL A 19 -20.16 3.97 30.83
N ASP A 20 -20.35 3.04 31.75
CA ASP A 20 -19.34 2.03 32.09
C ASP A 20 -19.18 1.02 30.96
N VAL A 21 -17.95 0.90 30.43
CA VAL A 21 -17.55 -0.21 29.55
C VAL A 21 -16.73 -1.18 30.39
N PRO A 22 -17.16 -2.44 30.55
CA PRO A 22 -16.43 -3.41 31.37
C PRO A 22 -15.09 -3.75 30.74
N THR A 23 -14.04 -3.82 31.56
CA THR A 23 -12.72 -4.29 31.14
C THR A 23 -12.80 -5.75 30.70
N HIS A 24 -11.90 -6.17 29.79
CA HIS A 24 -11.85 -7.58 29.35
C HIS A 24 -11.74 -8.56 30.53
N GLN A 25 -11.05 -8.19 31.62
CA GLN A 25 -11.00 -8.98 32.85
C GLN A 25 -12.36 -9.07 33.56
N ALA A 26 -13.14 -7.98 33.62
CA ALA A 26 -14.46 -7.99 34.24
C ALA A 26 -15.49 -8.80 33.45
N ILE A 27 -15.32 -8.88 32.12
CA ILE A 27 -16.13 -9.74 31.25
C ILE A 27 -15.74 -11.21 31.47
N ASP A 28 -14.45 -11.52 31.51
CA ASP A 28 -13.94 -12.88 31.73
C ASP A 28 -14.31 -13.42 33.12
N GLU A 29 -14.26 -12.57 34.14
CA GLU A 29 -14.68 -12.89 35.51
C GLU A 29 -16.19 -13.13 35.59
N LYS A 30 -17.01 -12.34 34.88
CA LYS A 30 -18.46 -12.57 34.78
C LYS A 30 -18.82 -13.84 34.02
N ILE A 31 -18.09 -14.17 32.95
CA ILE A 31 -18.26 -15.42 32.20
C ILE A 31 -17.87 -16.62 33.05
N ARG A 32 -16.78 -16.50 33.82
CA ARG A 32 -16.30 -17.55 34.72
C ARG A 32 -17.26 -17.78 35.90
N ILE A 33 -17.79 -16.71 36.51
CA ILE A 33 -18.82 -16.81 37.56
C ILE A 33 -20.11 -17.45 37.02
N ALA A 34 -20.51 -17.13 35.78
CA ALA A 34 -21.67 -17.75 35.13
C ALA A 34 -21.46 -19.24 34.79
N ALA A 35 -20.22 -19.69 34.64
CA ALA A 35 -19.87 -21.10 34.41
C ALA A 35 -19.75 -21.92 35.71
N GLU A 36 -19.40 -21.28 36.83
CA GLU A 36 -19.18 -21.94 38.13
C GLU A 36 -20.47 -22.11 38.96
N ASP A 37 -21.49 -21.26 38.81
CA ASP A 37 -22.75 -21.38 39.58
C ASP A 37 -24.03 -20.91 38.82
N PRO A 38 -24.73 -21.82 38.11
CA PRO A 38 -25.86 -21.46 37.25
C PRO A 38 -27.11 -20.97 38.02
N ALA A 39 -27.20 -21.17 39.34
CA ALA A 39 -28.37 -20.74 40.13
C ALA A 39 -28.43 -19.22 40.36
N ARG A 40 -27.29 -18.53 40.33
CA ARG A 40 -27.19 -17.08 40.53
C ARG A 40 -27.56 -16.25 39.29
N SER A 41 -27.75 -16.91 38.14
CA SER A 41 -28.12 -16.28 36.86
C SER A 41 -29.60 -15.90 36.74
N LYS A 42 -30.47 -16.39 37.64
CA LYS A 42 -31.93 -16.26 37.51
C LYS A 42 -32.54 -14.96 38.05
N GLU A 43 -31.77 -14.09 38.72
CA GLU A 43 -32.30 -12.82 39.26
C GLU A 43 -32.06 -11.58 38.38
N VAL A 44 -31.41 -11.68 37.20
CA VAL A 44 -31.03 -10.48 36.41
C VAL A 44 -31.37 -10.57 34.91
N VAL A 45 -32.36 -11.37 34.48
CA VAL A 45 -32.76 -11.41 33.06
C VAL A 45 -34.29 -11.40 32.91
N PRO A 46 -34.91 -10.38 32.28
CA PRO A 46 -36.25 -10.52 31.75
C PRO A 46 -36.20 -11.20 30.36
N ALA A 47 -36.88 -12.34 30.31
CA ALA A 47 -37.64 -12.96 29.22
C ALA A 47 -37.09 -12.99 27.76
N GLU A 48 -36.85 -14.24 27.32
CA GLU A 48 -37.06 -14.83 25.98
C GLU A 48 -37.16 -13.90 24.77
N ILE A 49 -36.15 -13.99 23.89
CA ILE A 49 -36.22 -13.52 22.50
C ILE A 49 -36.60 -14.71 21.62
N THR A 50 -37.88 -14.80 21.29
CA THR A 50 -38.40 -15.64 20.22
C THR A 50 -38.02 -15.02 18.87
N ALA A 51 -37.43 -15.81 17.97
CA ALA A 51 -37.04 -15.36 16.64
C ALA A 51 -38.28 -14.97 15.81
N ALA A 52 -38.36 -13.72 15.36
CA ALA A 52 -39.39 -13.25 14.44
C ALA A 52 -38.93 -13.36 12.97
N ALA A 53 -39.82 -13.85 12.12
CA ALA A 53 -39.67 -13.97 10.68
C ALA A 53 -39.66 -12.58 9.97
N PRO A 54 -39.11 -12.47 8.74
CA PRO A 54 -38.96 -11.18 8.09
C PRO A 54 -40.29 -10.70 7.50
N GLN A 55 -40.68 -9.48 7.86
CA GLN A 55 -41.70 -8.70 7.15
C GLN A 55 -41.08 -7.39 6.68
N TYR A 56 -41.19 -7.14 5.38
CA TYR A 56 -40.93 -5.86 4.74
C TYR A 56 -42.26 -5.11 4.67
N ASP A 57 -42.30 -3.87 5.16
CA ASP A 57 -42.97 -2.75 4.51
C ASP A 57 -42.55 -1.43 5.17
N GLY A 58 -42.50 -0.38 4.38
CA GLY A 58 -41.76 0.85 4.65
C GLY A 58 -42.21 1.62 5.89
N GLU A 59 -41.31 1.75 6.86
CA GLU A 59 -41.29 2.78 7.88
C GLU A 59 -39.82 2.97 8.32
N GLU A 60 -39.48 4.20 8.72
CA GLU A 60 -38.13 4.63 9.11
C GLU A 60 -37.45 3.65 10.08
N PRO A 61 -36.12 3.44 10.00
CA PRO A 61 -35.44 2.45 10.82
C PRO A 61 -35.57 2.84 12.29
N LYS A 62 -36.32 2.02 13.05
CA LYS A 62 -36.32 2.09 14.50
C LYS A 62 -34.90 1.81 15.01
N LYS A 63 -34.46 2.72 15.88
CA LYS A 63 -33.18 2.72 16.59
C LYS A 63 -33.08 1.51 17.53
N ASP A 64 -32.43 0.45 17.08
CA ASP A 64 -31.87 -0.55 17.97
C ASP A 64 -30.42 -0.18 18.30
N GLY A 65 -30.19 0.37 19.50
CA GLY A 65 -28.96 0.27 20.30
C GLY A 65 -27.59 0.75 19.76
N ASP A 66 -27.43 1.12 18.50
CA ASP A 66 -26.15 1.61 17.93
C ASP A 66 -26.18 3.14 17.86
N GLY A 67 -25.47 3.82 18.77
CA GLY A 67 -25.40 5.27 18.77
C GLY A 67 -24.86 5.77 17.44
N GLU A 68 -25.60 6.64 16.75
CA GLU A 68 -25.18 7.23 15.46
C GLU A 68 -23.88 8.05 15.57
N ASP A 69 -23.42 8.31 16.79
CA ASP A 69 -22.24 9.11 17.13
C ASP A 69 -21.09 8.30 17.78
N VAL A 70 -21.04 6.97 17.60
CA VAL A 70 -19.94 6.14 18.14
C VAL A 70 -18.61 6.52 17.50
N ILE A 71 -17.62 6.86 18.35
CA ILE A 71 -16.24 7.15 17.95
C ILE A 71 -15.49 5.82 17.75
N ILE A 72 -14.91 5.64 16.57
CA ILE A 72 -14.13 4.44 16.23
C ILE A 72 -12.70 4.59 16.79
N ILE A 73 -12.34 3.73 17.75
CA ILE A 73 -11.05 3.79 18.44
C ILE A 73 -10.20 2.55 18.13
N THR A 74 -10.83 1.37 18.13
CA THR A 74 -10.15 0.08 17.95
C THR A 74 -10.45 -0.57 16.59
N GLY A 75 -9.68 -1.60 16.23
CA GLY A 75 -9.98 -2.41 15.04
C GLY A 75 -11.30 -3.15 15.16
N ALA A 76 -11.69 -3.55 16.37
CA ALA A 76 -13.00 -4.14 16.66
C ALA A 76 -14.15 -3.17 16.37
N ASP A 77 -14.00 -1.89 16.78
CA ASP A 77 -14.99 -0.86 16.51
C ASP A 77 -15.10 -0.59 15.00
N ALA A 78 -13.97 -0.60 14.30
CA ALA A 78 -13.94 -0.46 12.85
C ALA A 78 -14.70 -1.61 12.17
N ALA A 79 -14.42 -2.86 12.53
CA ALA A 79 -15.12 -4.03 11.99
C ALA A 79 -16.62 -3.99 12.31
N LYS A 80 -17.01 -3.57 13.52
CA LYS A 80 -18.41 -3.55 13.96
C LYS A 80 -19.23 -2.40 13.37
N HIS A 81 -18.67 -1.20 13.33
CA HIS A 81 -19.44 0.01 13.04
C HIS A 81 -19.18 0.59 11.64
N LEU A 82 -18.05 0.27 10.99
CA LEU A 82 -17.81 0.77 9.63
C LEU A 82 -18.46 -0.11 8.57
N LEU A 83 -18.49 -1.44 8.73
CA LEU A 83 -18.89 -2.35 7.66
C LEU A 83 -20.06 -3.24 8.12
N PRO A 84 -21.15 -3.35 7.33
CA PRO A 84 -22.27 -4.21 7.69
C PRO A 84 -21.94 -5.70 7.45
N LEU A 85 -22.64 -6.59 8.16
CA LEU A 85 -22.57 -8.04 7.96
C LEU A 85 -23.48 -8.56 6.84
N ARG A 86 -24.10 -7.67 6.06
CA ARG A 86 -25.03 -8.02 4.97
C ARG A 86 -24.36 -8.92 3.93
N ASP A 87 -25.04 -10.02 3.58
CA ASP A 87 -24.65 -10.93 2.50
C ASP A 87 -25.88 -11.29 1.66
N ASP A 88 -25.89 -10.85 0.41
CA ASP A 88 -27.00 -11.10 -0.53
C ASP A 88 -26.88 -12.47 -1.23
N HIS A 89 -25.84 -13.27 -0.93
CA HIS A 89 -25.58 -14.60 -1.50
C HIS A 89 -25.58 -14.68 -3.04
N GLU A 90 -25.30 -13.56 -3.70
CA GLU A 90 -25.25 -13.42 -5.16
C GLU A 90 -24.09 -14.22 -5.80
N PRO A 91 -24.19 -14.60 -7.09
CA PRO A 91 -23.12 -15.31 -7.78
C PRO A 91 -21.90 -14.40 -7.99
N VAL A 92 -20.72 -14.94 -7.74
CA VAL A 92 -19.44 -14.20 -7.88
C VAL A 92 -18.80 -14.46 -9.24
N LEU A 93 -18.71 -15.74 -9.62
CA LEU A 93 -18.03 -16.18 -10.83
C LEU A 93 -19.06 -16.42 -11.93
N THR A 94 -19.13 -15.50 -12.88
CA THR A 94 -20.01 -15.54 -14.04
C THR A 94 -19.15 -15.34 -15.30
N ALA A 95 -19.66 -15.68 -16.49
CA ALA A 95 -18.92 -15.42 -17.73
C ALA A 95 -18.59 -13.92 -17.90
N ARG A 96 -19.53 -13.06 -17.50
CA ARG A 96 -19.37 -11.61 -17.45
C ARG A 96 -18.26 -11.19 -16.49
N SER A 97 -18.25 -11.68 -15.26
CA SER A 97 -17.24 -11.27 -14.28
C SER A 97 -15.84 -11.74 -14.65
N ILE A 98 -15.67 -12.95 -15.21
CA ILE A 98 -14.36 -13.41 -15.71
C ILE A 98 -13.87 -12.55 -16.88
N PHE A 99 -14.74 -12.26 -17.85
CA PHE A 99 -14.37 -11.44 -19.00
C PHE A 99 -13.96 -10.03 -18.58
N LEU A 100 -14.79 -9.37 -17.76
CA LEU A 100 -14.49 -8.03 -17.26
C LEU A 100 -13.27 -8.03 -16.35
N ALA A 101 -13.10 -9.02 -15.48
CA ALA A 101 -11.89 -9.18 -14.67
C ALA A 101 -10.64 -9.28 -15.56
N THR A 102 -10.67 -10.08 -16.63
CA THR A 102 -9.53 -10.24 -17.56
C THR A 102 -9.14 -8.92 -18.23
N VAL A 103 -10.13 -8.19 -18.77
CA VAL A 103 -9.88 -6.91 -19.46
C VAL A 103 -9.39 -5.84 -18.47
N LEU A 104 -10.00 -5.76 -17.29
CA LEU A 104 -9.62 -4.80 -16.27
C LEU A 104 -8.27 -5.13 -15.63
N SER A 105 -7.94 -6.42 -15.47
CA SER A 105 -6.60 -6.86 -15.07
C SER A 105 -5.55 -6.45 -16.09
N ALA A 106 -5.82 -6.62 -17.38
CA ALA A 106 -4.92 -6.16 -18.43
C ALA A 106 -4.73 -4.64 -18.36
N PHE A 107 -5.83 -3.90 -18.25
CA PHE A 107 -5.81 -2.45 -18.15
C PHE A 107 -5.03 -1.95 -16.93
N GLN A 108 -5.31 -2.48 -15.73
CA GLN A 108 -4.64 -2.07 -14.49
C GLN A 108 -3.15 -2.43 -14.50
N ALA A 109 -2.79 -3.61 -14.99
CA ALA A 109 -1.39 -4.01 -15.15
C ALA A 109 -0.63 -3.08 -16.09
N VAL A 110 -1.19 -2.77 -17.28
CA VAL A 110 -0.59 -1.84 -18.25
C VAL A 110 -0.38 -0.46 -17.62
N MET A 111 -1.42 0.08 -16.98
CA MET A 111 -1.33 1.41 -16.38
C MET A 111 -0.28 1.45 -15.27
N TYR A 112 -0.30 0.48 -14.35
CA TYR A 112 0.67 0.44 -13.26
C TYR A 112 2.11 0.37 -13.80
N GLN A 113 2.34 -0.44 -14.83
CA GLN A 113 3.65 -0.56 -15.47
C GLN A 113 4.10 0.76 -16.14
N ILE A 114 3.21 1.48 -16.81
CA ILE A 114 3.53 2.79 -17.43
C ILE A 114 3.92 3.81 -16.36
N TYR A 115 3.16 3.92 -15.28
CA TYR A 115 3.41 4.92 -14.23
C TYR A 115 4.71 4.67 -13.45
N MET A 116 5.23 3.44 -13.44
CA MET A 116 6.56 3.19 -12.85
C MET A 116 7.71 3.84 -13.63
N PHE A 117 7.53 4.12 -14.93
CA PHE A 117 8.51 4.78 -15.80
C PHE A 117 8.21 6.28 -16.01
N LYS A 118 7.18 6.80 -15.33
CA LYS A 118 6.82 8.22 -15.36
C LYS A 118 7.64 8.98 -14.29
N PRO A 119 7.91 10.28 -14.50
CA PRO A 119 8.61 11.12 -13.51
C PRO A 119 7.92 11.19 -12.15
N THR A 120 6.59 11.14 -12.15
CA THR A 120 5.76 11.16 -10.95
C THR A 120 5.17 9.76 -10.73
N THR A 121 5.50 9.17 -9.58
CA THR A 121 5.00 7.84 -9.23
C THR A 121 3.58 7.98 -8.69
N ILE A 122 2.60 7.54 -9.47
CA ILE A 122 1.18 7.54 -9.07
C ILE A 122 0.79 6.12 -8.67
N THR A 123 0.18 6.00 -7.49
CA THR A 123 -0.44 4.74 -7.07
C THR A 123 -1.88 4.70 -7.56
N ILE A 124 -2.20 3.70 -8.40
CA ILE A 124 -3.58 3.53 -8.90
C ILE A 124 -4.46 3.03 -7.74
N SER A 125 -5.42 3.86 -7.35
CA SER A 125 -6.42 3.51 -6.35
C SER A 125 -7.37 2.43 -6.87
N GLY A 126 -7.73 1.46 -6.01
CA GLY A 126 -8.73 0.45 -6.33
C GLY A 126 -10.08 1.05 -6.72
N THR A 127 -10.40 2.24 -6.21
CA THR A 127 -11.67 2.93 -6.51
C THR A 127 -11.81 3.33 -7.97
N PHE A 128 -10.72 3.65 -8.66
CA PHE A 128 -10.74 3.98 -10.09
C PHE A 128 -11.21 2.79 -10.94
N ILE A 129 -10.66 1.61 -10.66
CA ILE A 129 -11.04 0.36 -11.36
C ILE A 129 -12.47 -0.05 -11.02
N VAL A 130 -12.90 0.15 -9.78
CA VAL A 130 -14.30 -0.01 -9.37
C VAL A 130 -15.23 0.88 -10.19
N LEU A 131 -14.88 2.13 -10.48
CA LEU A 131 -15.79 2.99 -11.26
C LEU A 131 -15.88 2.58 -12.73
N ILE A 132 -14.75 2.22 -13.36
CA ILE A 132 -14.77 1.71 -14.74
C ILE A 132 -15.61 0.43 -14.81
N SER A 133 -15.36 -0.52 -13.90
CA SER A 133 -16.08 -1.78 -13.82
C SER A 133 -17.58 -1.57 -13.55
N TYR A 134 -17.95 -0.58 -12.73
CA TYR A 134 -19.34 -0.21 -12.49
C TYR A 134 -20.06 0.18 -13.78
N PHE A 135 -19.52 1.13 -14.54
CA PHE A 135 -20.16 1.60 -15.77
C PHE A 135 -20.22 0.51 -16.84
N VAL A 136 -19.12 -0.20 -17.07
CA VAL A 136 -19.06 -1.27 -18.07
C VAL A 136 -19.96 -2.45 -17.68
N GLY A 137 -19.98 -2.84 -16.41
CA GLY A 137 -20.83 -3.92 -15.90
C GLY A 137 -22.32 -3.58 -15.97
N LYS A 138 -22.71 -2.34 -15.63
CA LYS A 138 -24.09 -1.86 -15.77
C LYS A 138 -24.50 -1.76 -17.24
N ALA A 139 -23.62 -1.29 -18.12
CA ALA A 139 -23.87 -1.25 -19.56
C ALA A 139 -24.07 -2.67 -20.12
N TRP A 140 -23.21 -3.63 -19.75
CA TRP A 140 -23.36 -5.04 -20.12
C TRP A 140 -24.71 -5.61 -19.68
N ALA A 141 -25.11 -5.36 -18.42
CA ALA A 141 -26.38 -5.83 -17.88
C ALA A 141 -27.61 -5.16 -18.53
N ALA A 142 -27.46 -3.94 -19.04
CA ALA A 142 -28.54 -3.16 -19.65
C ALA A 142 -28.73 -3.45 -21.14
N PHE A 143 -27.64 -3.53 -21.91
CA PHE A 143 -27.69 -3.66 -23.37
C PHE A 143 -27.81 -5.11 -23.87
N LEU A 144 -27.25 -6.08 -23.14
CA LEU A 144 -27.35 -7.48 -23.55
C LEU A 144 -28.65 -8.13 -23.06
N PRO A 145 -29.23 -9.09 -23.81
CA PRO A 145 -30.40 -9.84 -23.37
C PRO A 145 -30.11 -10.51 -22.03
N ARG A 146 -31.01 -10.38 -21.05
CA ARG A 146 -30.81 -11.00 -19.74
C ARG A 146 -31.55 -12.32 -19.61
N GLY A 147 -30.85 -13.32 -19.08
CA GLY A 147 -31.38 -14.64 -18.78
C GLY A 147 -32.56 -14.58 -17.82
N ASP A 148 -32.45 -13.86 -16.69
CA ASP A 148 -33.50 -13.68 -15.69
C ASP A 148 -34.85 -13.22 -16.30
N ARG A 149 -34.82 -12.22 -17.18
CA ARG A 149 -36.00 -11.65 -17.84
C ARG A 149 -36.58 -12.58 -18.89
N LEU A 150 -35.73 -13.27 -19.64
CA LEU A 150 -36.18 -14.24 -20.65
C LEU A 150 -36.79 -15.47 -20.01
N GLU A 151 -36.19 -15.96 -18.93
CA GLU A 151 -36.73 -17.04 -18.13
C GLU A 151 -38.07 -16.65 -17.50
N ALA A 152 -38.16 -15.46 -16.89
CA ALA A 152 -39.41 -14.94 -16.33
C ALA A 152 -40.51 -14.85 -17.40
N ARG A 153 -40.19 -14.34 -18.60
CA ARG A 153 -41.13 -14.29 -19.74
C ARG A 153 -41.54 -15.67 -20.23
N TRP A 154 -40.63 -16.64 -20.25
CA TRP A 154 -40.90 -18.00 -20.68
C TRP A 154 -41.80 -18.73 -19.68
N ARG A 155 -41.51 -18.61 -18.38
CA ARG A 155 -42.35 -19.16 -17.30
C ARG A 155 -43.74 -18.51 -17.28
N ALA A 156 -43.82 -17.19 -17.48
CA ALA A 156 -45.10 -16.47 -17.58
C ALA A 156 -45.96 -16.92 -18.78
N LYS A 157 -45.35 -17.44 -19.84
CA LYS A 157 -46.04 -18.03 -21.00
C LYS A 157 -46.42 -19.50 -20.82
N GLY A 158 -46.35 -20.03 -19.60
CA GLY A 158 -46.70 -21.43 -19.30
C GLY A 158 -45.57 -22.43 -19.52
N GLY A 159 -44.32 -21.97 -19.65
CA GLY A 159 -43.15 -22.85 -19.74
C GLY A 159 -42.95 -23.66 -18.45
N GLN A 160 -43.03 -24.98 -18.55
CA GLN A 160 -42.76 -25.93 -17.45
C GLN A 160 -41.60 -26.86 -17.84
N GLY A 161 -40.72 -27.18 -16.89
CA GLY A 161 -39.60 -28.09 -17.08
C GLY A 161 -38.25 -27.40 -17.37
N LYS A 162 -37.36 -28.09 -18.08
CA LYS A 162 -36.00 -27.60 -18.36
C LYS A 162 -36.04 -26.36 -19.26
N ILE A 163 -35.31 -25.33 -18.85
CA ILE A 163 -35.20 -24.06 -19.56
C ILE A 163 -34.69 -24.32 -21.00
N PRO A 164 -35.30 -23.70 -22.03
CA PRO A 164 -34.85 -23.80 -23.42
C PRO A 164 -33.35 -23.47 -23.57
N LYS A 165 -32.64 -24.20 -24.44
CA LYS A 165 -31.19 -24.04 -24.65
C LYS A 165 -30.77 -22.60 -24.98
N TYR A 166 -31.59 -21.86 -25.73
CA TYR A 166 -31.30 -20.46 -26.06
C TYR A 166 -31.34 -19.55 -24.82
N ILE A 167 -32.27 -19.76 -23.89
CA ILE A 167 -32.33 -19.01 -22.61
C ILE A 167 -31.17 -19.41 -21.72
N SER A 168 -30.82 -20.70 -21.66
CA SER A 168 -29.67 -21.18 -20.90
C SER A 168 -28.36 -20.58 -21.43
N LEU A 169 -28.19 -20.46 -22.76
CA LEU A 169 -27.02 -19.84 -23.37
C LEU A 169 -26.95 -18.34 -23.06
N ILE A 170 -28.07 -17.62 -23.17
CA ILE A 170 -28.11 -16.19 -22.85
C ILE A 170 -27.87 -15.95 -21.35
N SER A 171 -28.44 -16.80 -20.48
CA SER A 171 -28.24 -16.75 -19.03
C SER A 171 -26.78 -17.01 -18.64
N PHE A 172 -26.05 -17.82 -19.41
CA PHE A 172 -24.61 -18.00 -19.19
C PHE A 172 -23.81 -16.71 -19.41
N PHE A 173 -24.08 -15.96 -20.48
CA PHE A 173 -23.39 -14.69 -20.77
C PHE A 173 -23.90 -13.50 -19.95
N ASN A 174 -25.17 -13.50 -19.59
CA ASN A 174 -25.80 -12.43 -18.85
C ASN A 174 -26.95 -12.98 -17.98
N HIS A 175 -26.57 -13.50 -16.81
CA HIS A 175 -27.49 -14.18 -15.89
C HIS A 175 -28.55 -13.24 -15.31
N GLY A 176 -28.15 -12.04 -14.90
CA GLY A 176 -28.98 -11.12 -14.14
C GLY A 176 -28.37 -9.72 -13.97
N PRO A 177 -28.86 -8.93 -12.99
CA PRO A 177 -28.35 -7.57 -12.75
C PRO A 177 -26.86 -7.58 -12.41
N TRP A 178 -26.20 -6.44 -12.61
CA TRP A 178 -24.81 -6.26 -12.17
C TRP A 178 -24.77 -6.22 -10.65
N ASN A 179 -24.02 -7.15 -10.06
CA ASN A 179 -24.09 -7.44 -8.63
C ASN A 179 -22.79 -7.06 -7.91
N LEU A 180 -22.82 -6.96 -6.58
CA LEU A 180 -21.68 -6.49 -5.79
C LEU A 180 -20.48 -7.44 -5.89
N LYS A 181 -20.72 -8.75 -5.89
CA LYS A 181 -19.65 -9.76 -5.85
C LYS A 181 -18.96 -9.95 -7.19
N GLU A 182 -19.71 -9.93 -8.30
CA GLU A 182 -19.15 -9.88 -9.66
C GLU A 182 -18.30 -8.61 -9.85
N HIS A 183 -18.72 -7.50 -9.25
CA HIS A 183 -17.97 -6.25 -9.32
C HIS A 183 -16.68 -6.33 -8.49
N ALA A 184 -16.78 -6.79 -7.26
CA ALA A 184 -15.64 -6.91 -6.36
C ALA A 184 -14.55 -7.84 -6.91
N ILE A 185 -14.94 -8.98 -7.50
CA ILE A 185 -13.96 -9.94 -8.05
C ILE A 185 -13.19 -9.35 -9.24
N CYS A 186 -13.83 -8.48 -10.04
CA CYS A 186 -13.14 -7.78 -11.13
C CYS A 186 -12.03 -6.87 -10.59
N SER A 187 -12.34 -6.08 -9.56
CA SER A 187 -11.36 -5.16 -8.95
C SER A 187 -10.22 -5.91 -8.26
N ILE A 188 -10.52 -6.96 -7.49
CA ILE A 188 -9.51 -7.76 -6.78
C ILE A 188 -8.58 -8.48 -7.76
N THR A 189 -9.13 -9.08 -8.81
CA THR A 189 -8.33 -9.77 -9.84
C THR A 189 -7.45 -8.78 -10.61
N ALA A 190 -7.92 -7.55 -10.80
CA ALA A 190 -7.15 -6.51 -11.45
C ALA A 190 -5.98 -6.02 -10.56
N THR A 191 -6.21 -5.84 -9.27
CA THR A 191 -5.15 -5.57 -8.28
C THR A 191 -4.10 -6.67 -8.28
N SER A 192 -4.52 -7.94 -8.23
CA SER A 192 -3.61 -9.10 -8.27
C SER A 192 -2.73 -9.15 -9.53
N ALA A 193 -3.21 -8.63 -10.67
CA ALA A 193 -2.44 -8.57 -11.92
C ALA A 193 -1.39 -7.44 -11.92
N SER A 194 -1.66 -6.31 -11.27
CA SER A 194 -0.69 -5.21 -11.16
C SER A 194 0.46 -5.49 -10.20
N GLN A 195 0.31 -6.39 -9.21
CA GLN A 195 1.39 -6.68 -8.25
C GLN A 195 2.62 -7.37 -8.86
N ALA A 196 2.53 -7.86 -10.10
CA ALA A 196 3.68 -8.36 -10.85
C ALA A 196 4.70 -7.26 -11.23
N ALA A 197 4.29 -5.99 -11.27
CA ALA A 197 5.08 -4.87 -11.78
C ALA A 197 6.37 -4.56 -10.97
N PRO A 198 6.37 -4.51 -9.62
CA PRO A 198 7.60 -4.31 -8.84
C PRO A 198 8.70 -5.35 -9.12
N SER A 199 8.33 -6.59 -9.44
CA SER A 199 9.27 -7.64 -9.84
C SER A 199 9.92 -7.38 -11.19
N ILE A 200 9.29 -6.58 -12.03
CA ILE A 200 9.78 -6.27 -13.36
C ILE A 200 10.84 -5.17 -13.38
N GLN A 201 10.94 -4.37 -12.31
CA GLN A 201 12.01 -3.37 -12.15
C GLN A 201 13.40 -4.00 -12.20
N VAL A 202 13.56 -5.24 -11.73
CA VAL A 202 14.83 -6.00 -11.78
C VAL A 202 15.26 -6.22 -13.23
N PHE A 203 14.33 -6.64 -14.07
CA PHE A 203 14.59 -6.90 -15.49
C PHE A 203 14.80 -5.61 -16.27
N ALA A 204 13.98 -4.59 -16.00
CA ALA A 204 14.15 -3.28 -16.63
C ALA A 204 15.53 -2.67 -16.29
N ALA A 205 15.98 -2.74 -15.04
CA ALA A 205 17.30 -2.27 -14.64
C ALA A 205 18.45 -3.11 -15.25
N GLN A 206 18.26 -4.43 -15.37
CA GLN A 206 19.22 -5.31 -16.04
C GLN A 206 19.43 -4.90 -17.51
N ASP A 207 18.34 -4.70 -18.26
CA ASP A 207 18.37 -4.35 -19.68
C ASP A 207 18.92 -2.93 -19.93
N LEU A 208 18.53 -1.99 -19.07
CA LEU A 208 18.86 -0.58 -19.21
C LEU A 208 20.33 -0.27 -18.86
N PHE A 209 20.85 -0.84 -17.77
CA PHE A 209 22.16 -0.46 -17.23
C PHE A 209 23.29 -1.45 -17.52
N TYR A 210 22.97 -2.71 -17.84
CA TYR A 210 23.99 -3.77 -17.97
C TYR A 210 24.00 -4.46 -19.33
N ASP A 211 23.10 -4.09 -20.26
CA ASP A 211 23.02 -4.57 -21.65
C ASP A 211 23.06 -6.11 -21.78
N LEU A 212 22.47 -6.81 -20.80
CA LEU A 212 22.39 -8.27 -20.81
C LEU A 212 21.07 -8.75 -21.42
N PRO A 213 21.10 -9.66 -22.41
CA PRO A 213 19.90 -10.10 -23.11
C PRO A 213 18.91 -10.78 -22.15
N LEU A 214 17.65 -10.34 -22.22
CA LEU A 214 16.56 -10.93 -21.45
C LEU A 214 15.73 -11.88 -22.31
N SER A 215 15.61 -13.12 -21.86
CA SER A 215 14.65 -14.07 -22.41
C SER A 215 13.26 -13.83 -21.81
N ALA A 216 12.23 -13.83 -22.65
CA ALA A 216 10.83 -13.72 -22.22
C ALA A 216 10.46 -14.75 -21.16
N THR A 217 10.98 -15.97 -21.32
CA THR A 217 10.76 -17.08 -20.41
C THR A 217 11.31 -16.77 -19.01
N THR A 218 12.49 -16.17 -18.91
CA THR A 218 13.11 -15.76 -17.64
C THR A 218 12.22 -14.78 -16.89
N VAL A 219 11.76 -13.73 -17.57
CA VAL A 219 10.99 -12.64 -16.95
C VAL A 219 9.62 -13.14 -16.49
N ILE A 220 8.90 -13.86 -17.35
CA ILE A 220 7.56 -14.35 -17.06
C ILE A 220 7.60 -15.40 -15.94
N LEU A 221 8.47 -16.41 -16.04
CA LEU A 221 8.54 -17.45 -15.02
C LEU A 221 9.01 -16.92 -13.66
N SER A 222 9.96 -15.97 -13.64
CA SER A 222 10.40 -15.33 -12.40
C SER A 222 9.29 -14.50 -11.77
N THR A 223 8.58 -13.70 -12.56
CA THR A 223 7.48 -12.86 -12.07
C THR A 223 6.35 -13.72 -11.50
N ILE A 224 5.97 -14.79 -12.19
CA ILE A 224 4.97 -15.75 -11.70
C ILE A 224 5.48 -16.48 -10.45
N SER A 225 6.76 -16.88 -10.41
CA SER A 225 7.37 -17.50 -9.24
C SER A 225 7.29 -16.60 -8.01
N ILE A 226 7.71 -15.33 -8.12
CA ILE A 226 7.70 -14.37 -7.01
C ILE A 226 6.26 -14.15 -6.50
N GLY A 227 5.32 -13.84 -7.39
CA GLY A 227 3.93 -13.56 -7.02
C GLY A 227 3.22 -14.76 -6.39
N LEU A 228 3.34 -15.94 -7.00
CA LEU A 228 2.71 -17.15 -6.47
C LEU A 228 3.38 -17.63 -5.17
N PHE A 229 4.67 -17.40 -4.97
CA PHE A 229 5.32 -17.74 -3.70
C PHE A 229 4.78 -16.87 -2.56
N GLY A 230 4.64 -15.56 -2.78
CA GLY A 230 3.98 -14.64 -1.83
C GLY A 230 2.55 -15.09 -1.49
N TYR A 231 1.84 -15.62 -2.49
CA TYR A 231 0.50 -16.18 -2.28
C TYR A 231 0.49 -17.45 -1.43
N GLY A 232 1.43 -18.36 -1.68
CA GLY A 232 1.62 -19.56 -0.86
C GLY A 232 1.87 -19.20 0.61
N LEU A 233 2.72 -18.20 0.86
CA LEU A 233 2.99 -17.69 2.21
C LEU A 233 1.75 -17.07 2.87
N CYS A 234 1.01 -16.23 2.13
CA CYS A 234 -0.23 -15.62 2.58
C CYS A 234 -1.14 -16.67 3.20
N GLY A 235 -1.35 -17.79 2.49
CA GLY A 235 -2.18 -18.92 2.90
C GLY A 235 -1.86 -19.51 4.28
N ILE A 236 -0.58 -19.55 4.63
CA ILE A 236 -0.05 -20.12 5.88
C ILE A 236 -0.26 -19.14 7.05
N ILE A 237 -0.14 -17.83 6.79
CA ILE A 237 -0.19 -16.79 7.83
C ILE A 237 -1.58 -16.17 8.06
N ARG A 238 -2.59 -16.49 7.22
CA ARG A 238 -3.98 -15.98 7.34
C ARG A 238 -4.57 -15.97 8.75
N PRO A 239 -4.37 -17.01 9.60
CA PRO A 239 -4.94 -17.00 10.94
C PRO A 239 -4.51 -15.82 11.81
N ILE A 240 -3.32 -15.28 11.55
CA ILE A 240 -2.74 -14.20 12.34
C ILE A 240 -3.07 -12.85 11.71
N VAL A 241 -3.07 -12.77 10.38
CA VAL A 241 -3.05 -11.48 9.67
C VAL A 241 -4.33 -11.14 8.94
N VAL A 242 -5.30 -12.05 8.84
CA VAL A 242 -6.61 -11.81 8.19
C VAL A 242 -7.74 -12.01 9.20
N TRP A 243 -7.72 -13.11 9.95
CA TRP A 243 -8.84 -13.50 10.84
C TRP A 243 -8.84 -12.76 12.19
N HIS A 244 -7.76 -12.05 12.50
CA HIS A 244 -7.64 -11.29 13.73
C HIS A 244 -8.46 -9.98 13.68
N VAL A 245 -9.08 -9.60 14.80
CA VAL A 245 -9.96 -8.42 14.88
C VAL A 245 -9.23 -7.11 14.59
N ASP A 246 -7.97 -7.01 15.03
CA ASP A 246 -7.14 -5.81 14.76
C ASP A 246 -6.61 -5.73 13.32
N ALA A 247 -6.82 -6.76 12.49
CA ALA A 247 -6.39 -6.78 11.10
C ALA A 247 -7.42 -6.10 10.19
N VAL A 248 -7.46 -4.76 10.25
CA VAL A 248 -8.47 -3.93 9.55
C VAL A 248 -8.11 -3.67 8.09
N TYR A 249 -6.82 -3.52 7.76
CA TYR A 249 -6.35 -3.04 6.45
C TYR A 249 -7.03 -1.72 6.02
N TRP A 250 -6.74 -0.65 6.76
CA TRP A 250 -7.38 0.67 6.60
C TRP A 250 -7.40 1.20 5.16
N SER A 251 -6.35 0.92 4.37
CA SER A 251 -6.20 1.39 2.99
C SER A 251 -7.23 0.84 2.00
N VAL A 252 -7.92 -0.27 2.30
CA VAL A 252 -8.98 -0.82 1.41
C VAL A 252 -10.39 -0.33 1.73
N LEU A 253 -10.58 0.32 2.87
CA LEU A 253 -11.90 0.79 3.31
C LEU A 253 -12.57 1.75 2.30
N PRO A 254 -11.86 2.71 1.66
CA PRO A 254 -12.45 3.54 0.60
C PRO A 254 -13.04 2.71 -0.55
N THR A 255 -12.30 1.70 -1.02
CA THR A 255 -12.73 0.82 -2.12
C THR A 255 -13.95 0.00 -1.73
N ILE A 256 -13.94 -0.59 -0.52
CA ILE A 256 -15.06 -1.40 0.00
C ILE A 256 -16.32 -0.53 0.14
N LYS A 257 -16.19 0.65 0.76
CA LYS A 257 -17.30 1.58 0.96
C LYS A 257 -17.87 2.07 -0.36
N THR A 258 -17.03 2.32 -1.35
CA THR A 258 -17.48 2.71 -2.69
C THR A 258 -18.25 1.58 -3.38
N LEU A 259 -17.74 0.34 -3.33
CA LEU A 259 -18.44 -0.84 -3.85
C LEU A 259 -19.81 -1.03 -3.20
N GLN A 260 -19.87 -0.97 -1.87
CA GLN A 260 -21.11 -1.07 -1.10
C GLN A 260 -22.08 0.08 -1.41
N GLY A 261 -21.59 1.32 -1.46
CA GLY A 261 -22.37 2.50 -1.77
C GLY A 261 -23.01 2.45 -3.16
N LEU A 262 -22.27 2.02 -4.18
CA LEU A 262 -22.74 1.96 -5.57
C LEU A 262 -23.81 0.88 -5.84
N HIS A 263 -23.88 -0.15 -4.98
CA HIS A 263 -24.77 -1.30 -5.18
C HIS A 263 -25.92 -1.38 -4.18
N TRP A 264 -25.71 -0.97 -2.92
CA TRP A 264 -26.75 -1.04 -1.88
C TRP A 264 -27.53 0.25 -1.68
N GLN A 265 -27.08 1.37 -2.27
CA GLN A 265 -27.73 2.66 -2.12
C GLN A 265 -28.24 3.18 -3.46
N ASP A 266 -29.40 3.85 -3.42
CA ASP A 266 -29.94 4.57 -4.57
C ASP A 266 -29.69 6.06 -4.44
N VAL A 267 -29.27 6.71 -5.53
CA VAL A 267 -28.96 8.16 -5.56
C VAL A 267 -30.15 9.01 -5.10
N LYS A 268 -31.38 8.59 -5.40
CA LYS A 268 -32.60 9.33 -5.02
C LYS A 268 -32.80 9.38 -3.50
N ASN A 269 -32.47 8.28 -2.81
CA ASN A 269 -32.80 8.09 -1.40
C ASN A 269 -31.58 8.29 -0.49
N SER A 270 -30.36 8.06 -0.99
CA SER A 270 -29.12 8.19 -0.23
C SER A 270 -28.50 9.58 -0.36
N LYS A 271 -28.29 10.28 0.76
CA LYS A 271 -27.48 11.51 0.80
C LYS A 271 -25.99 11.21 0.55
N PRO A 272 -25.35 10.22 1.22
CA PRO A 272 -23.94 9.90 0.97
C PRO A 272 -23.60 9.64 -0.50
N LEU A 273 -24.43 8.87 -1.22
CA LEU A 273 -24.18 8.58 -2.63
C LEU A 273 -24.37 9.82 -3.54
N ARG A 274 -25.21 10.79 -3.17
CA ARG A 274 -25.30 12.08 -3.89
C ARG A 274 -24.02 12.88 -3.71
N PHE A 275 -23.52 12.96 -2.47
CA PHE A 275 -22.25 13.61 -2.18
C PHE A 275 -21.08 12.93 -2.88
N PHE A 276 -21.09 11.60 -3.03
CA PHE A 276 -20.13 10.87 -3.86
C PHE A 276 -20.08 11.45 -5.30
N TRP A 277 -21.23 11.56 -5.98
CA TRP A 277 -21.25 12.06 -7.36
C TRP A 277 -20.95 13.55 -7.48
N TYR A 278 -21.40 14.38 -6.53
CA TYR A 278 -21.02 15.80 -6.49
C TYR A 278 -19.51 15.97 -6.30
N SER A 279 -18.91 15.15 -5.43
CA SER A 279 -17.47 15.14 -5.18
C SER A 279 -16.70 14.66 -6.41
N PHE A 280 -17.18 13.60 -7.07
CA PHE A 280 -16.59 13.07 -8.30
C PHE A 280 -16.57 14.13 -9.40
N ILE A 281 -17.70 14.78 -9.69
CA ILE A 281 -17.81 15.80 -10.75
C ILE A 281 -16.97 17.03 -10.40
N GLY A 282 -17.02 17.49 -9.14
CA GLY A 282 -16.24 18.64 -8.68
C GLY A 282 -14.74 18.40 -8.80
N MET A 283 -14.26 17.23 -8.36
CA MET A 283 -12.84 16.88 -8.46
C MET A 283 -12.42 16.62 -9.91
N PHE A 284 -13.27 15.98 -10.73
CA PHE A 284 -12.99 15.77 -12.14
C PHE A 284 -12.83 17.10 -12.89
N ALA A 285 -13.60 18.12 -12.53
CA ALA A 285 -13.43 19.47 -13.10
C ALA A 285 -12.18 20.18 -12.55
N TYR A 286 -11.87 19.97 -11.28
CA TYR A 286 -10.72 20.61 -10.62
C TYR A 286 -9.38 20.06 -11.12
N GLU A 287 -9.23 18.74 -11.25
CA GLU A 287 -7.92 18.08 -11.45
C GLU A 287 -7.16 18.54 -12.71
N TRP A 288 -7.87 18.98 -13.75
CA TRP A 288 -7.25 19.57 -14.95
C TRP A 288 -6.35 20.77 -14.64
N LEU A 289 -6.68 21.51 -13.57
CA LEU A 289 -5.90 22.66 -13.11
C LEU A 289 -4.53 22.24 -12.58
N PRO A 290 -4.40 21.54 -11.43
CA PRO A 290 -3.10 21.16 -10.90
C PRO A 290 -2.32 20.20 -11.82
N ALA A 291 -3.01 19.28 -12.52
CA ALA A 291 -2.32 18.29 -13.31
C ALA A 291 -1.71 18.83 -14.61
N TYR A 292 -2.35 19.82 -15.28
CA TYR A 292 -1.92 20.27 -16.62
C TYR A 292 -1.84 21.80 -16.82
N ILE A 293 -2.83 22.55 -16.36
CA ILE A 293 -2.95 23.99 -16.68
C ILE A 293 -2.09 24.87 -15.75
N TRP A 294 -2.04 24.50 -14.46
CA TRP A 294 -1.41 25.26 -13.38
C TRP A 294 -0.65 24.34 -12.39
N PRO A 295 0.45 23.70 -12.81
CA PRO A 295 1.24 22.80 -11.96
C PRO A 295 1.81 23.38 -10.67
N TRP A 296 1.92 24.72 -10.53
CA TRP A 296 2.29 25.35 -9.26
C TRP A 296 1.36 24.94 -8.10
N LEU A 297 0.10 24.58 -8.36
CA LEU A 297 -0.82 24.04 -7.34
C LEU A 297 -0.35 22.70 -6.73
N ASN A 298 0.55 21.99 -7.40
CA ASN A 298 1.15 20.75 -6.88
C ASN A 298 2.13 21.04 -5.74
N SER A 299 2.68 22.25 -5.68
CA SER A 299 3.76 22.61 -4.77
C SER A 299 3.68 24.10 -4.39
N VAL A 300 2.66 24.48 -3.62
CA VAL A 300 2.47 25.85 -3.14
C VAL A 300 3.40 26.11 -1.96
N SER A 301 4.51 26.80 -2.20
CA SER A 301 5.48 27.20 -1.18
C SER A 301 5.55 28.72 -1.06
N ILE A 302 5.01 29.26 0.04
CA ILE A 302 5.08 30.70 0.35
C ILE A 302 6.54 31.18 0.51
N PRO A 303 7.43 30.43 1.21
CA PRO A 303 8.84 30.83 1.32
C PRO A 303 9.57 30.87 -0.04
N CYS A 304 9.34 29.89 -0.93
CA CYS A 304 9.91 29.92 -2.29
C CYS A 304 9.40 31.14 -3.06
N LEU A 305 8.09 31.40 -3.04
CA LEU A 305 7.49 32.56 -3.71
C LEU A 305 8.04 33.91 -3.19
N ALA A 306 8.28 34.02 -1.88
CA ALA A 306 8.85 35.22 -1.29
C ALA A 306 10.35 35.41 -1.60
N SER A 307 11.03 34.34 -2.03
CA SER A 307 12.48 34.34 -2.24
C SER A 307 12.92 34.12 -3.69
N MET A 308 12.00 34.21 -4.66
CA MET A 308 12.25 33.98 -6.09
C MET A 308 13.45 34.73 -6.68
N HIS A 309 13.80 35.90 -6.13
CA HIS A 309 14.89 36.75 -6.61
C HIS A 309 16.19 36.62 -5.81
N ALA A 310 16.26 35.67 -4.86
CA ALA A 310 17.50 35.35 -4.18
C ALA A 310 18.47 34.65 -5.15
N THR A 311 19.77 34.92 -5.02
CA THR A 311 20.83 34.31 -5.84
C THR A 311 22.01 33.85 -4.98
N GLY A 312 22.87 33.00 -5.55
CA GLY A 312 24.07 32.47 -4.90
C GLY A 312 23.77 31.56 -3.70
N ASP A 313 24.64 31.55 -2.69
CA ASP A 313 24.53 30.66 -1.52
C ASP A 313 23.22 30.80 -0.76
N LYS A 314 22.63 32.01 -0.76
CA LYS A 314 21.32 32.25 -0.13
C LYS A 314 20.21 31.50 -0.86
N ALA A 315 20.23 31.49 -2.19
CA ALA A 315 19.27 30.71 -2.98
C ALA A 315 19.45 29.21 -2.72
N ALA A 316 20.69 28.71 -2.71
CA ALA A 316 20.98 27.30 -2.42
C ALA A 316 20.43 26.85 -1.05
N VAL A 317 20.65 27.65 0.00
CA VAL A 317 20.13 27.34 1.35
C VAL A 317 18.60 27.38 1.39
N LEU A 318 17.98 28.37 0.75
CA LEU A 318 16.52 28.49 0.72
C LEU A 318 15.88 27.32 -0.03
N THR A 319 16.47 26.90 -1.15
CA THR A 319 15.98 25.77 -1.95
C THR A 319 16.19 24.44 -1.24
N ASN A 320 17.33 24.23 -0.55
CA ASN A 320 17.53 23.04 0.28
C ASN A 320 16.47 22.90 1.40
N ILE A 321 16.01 24.01 1.98
CA ILE A 321 15.07 24.01 3.12
C ILE A 321 13.61 24.02 2.66
N PHE A 322 13.26 24.82 1.66
CA PHE A 322 11.88 25.08 1.26
C PHE A 322 11.50 24.53 -0.11
N GLY A 323 12.48 24.26 -0.98
CA GLY A 323 12.25 23.64 -2.29
C GLY A 323 11.84 22.17 -2.13
N GLY A 324 10.92 21.72 -2.97
CA GLY A 324 10.40 20.35 -2.89
C GLY A 324 9.52 19.93 -4.06
N SER A 325 9.41 20.76 -5.10
CA SER A 325 8.59 20.53 -6.27
C SER A 325 9.14 19.45 -7.19
N ILE A 326 10.47 19.32 -7.28
CA ILE A 326 11.15 18.29 -8.07
C ILE A 326 11.87 17.27 -7.18
N ASN A 327 12.25 16.12 -7.77
CA ASN A 327 12.96 15.07 -7.06
C ASN A 327 14.35 15.55 -6.62
N ASN A 328 14.69 15.33 -5.34
CA ASN A 328 15.99 15.71 -4.76
C ASN A 328 16.26 17.22 -4.69
N GLU A 329 15.21 18.06 -4.71
CA GLU A 329 15.35 19.52 -4.59
C GLU A 329 15.72 19.95 -3.15
N GLY A 330 14.93 19.52 -2.17
CA GLY A 330 15.05 19.97 -0.79
C GLY A 330 13.99 19.37 0.13
N LEU A 331 13.83 19.95 1.32
CA LEU A 331 12.94 19.43 2.37
C LEU A 331 11.46 19.78 2.18
N GLY A 332 11.11 20.75 1.32
CA GLY A 332 9.73 21.14 1.07
C GLY A 332 8.99 21.70 2.30
N LEU A 333 9.71 22.28 3.28
CA LEU A 333 9.08 22.77 4.52
C LEU A 333 8.01 23.83 4.22
N PHE A 334 6.84 23.68 4.86
CA PHE A 334 5.68 24.56 4.67
C PHE A 334 5.12 24.62 3.24
N THR A 335 5.45 23.64 2.40
CA THR A 335 4.87 23.50 1.07
C THR A 335 3.57 22.71 1.15
N VAL A 336 2.53 23.19 0.47
CA VAL A 336 1.23 22.51 0.40
C VAL A 336 0.96 22.10 -1.05
N SER A 337 0.73 20.81 -1.26
CA SER A 337 0.14 20.29 -2.49
C SER A 337 -1.38 20.35 -2.40
N LEU A 338 -2.03 20.98 -3.39
CA LEU A 338 -3.49 21.04 -3.52
C LEU A 338 -4.03 19.99 -4.50
N ASP A 339 -3.15 19.18 -5.06
CA ASP A 339 -3.46 18.15 -6.03
C ASP A 339 -3.83 16.84 -5.31
N TRP A 340 -5.04 16.33 -5.61
CA TRP A 340 -5.54 15.12 -4.98
C TRP A 340 -4.75 13.88 -5.39
N GLN A 341 -4.13 13.85 -6.57
CA GLN A 341 -3.35 12.70 -7.03
C GLN A 341 -2.22 12.33 -6.08
N TYR A 342 -1.69 13.31 -5.35
CA TYR A 342 -0.61 13.10 -4.39
C TYR A 342 -1.13 12.83 -2.97
N ILE A 343 -2.27 13.39 -2.59
CA ILE A 343 -2.85 13.18 -1.25
C ILE A 343 -3.49 11.79 -1.18
N THR A 344 -4.39 11.50 -2.12
CA THR A 344 -5.15 10.25 -2.26
C THR A 344 -6.00 9.83 -1.04
N SER A 345 -6.93 8.91 -1.25
CA SER A 345 -7.68 8.30 -0.14
C SER A 345 -6.80 7.49 0.80
N PHE A 346 -5.61 7.02 0.35
CA PHE A 346 -4.66 6.28 1.16
C PHE A 346 -4.33 7.04 2.43
N GLN A 347 -3.79 8.27 2.33
CA GLN A 347 -3.38 9.06 3.50
C GLN A 347 -4.54 9.37 4.43
N THR A 348 -5.72 9.66 3.89
CA THR A 348 -6.90 9.97 4.69
C THR A 348 -7.49 8.77 5.44
N SER A 349 -7.26 7.55 4.96
CA SER A 349 -7.80 6.31 5.55
C SER A 349 -6.97 5.79 6.73
N LEU A 350 -5.68 6.13 6.79
CA LEU A 350 -4.73 5.62 7.78
C LEU A 350 -5.11 6.06 9.20
N PRO A 351 -4.95 5.20 10.23
CA PRO A 351 -5.37 5.51 11.58
C PRO A 351 -4.57 6.67 12.20
N LEU A 352 -5.22 7.46 13.05
CA LEU A 352 -4.60 8.62 13.73
C LEU A 352 -3.26 8.31 14.42
N LYS A 353 -3.14 7.11 15.00
CA LYS A 353 -1.88 6.66 15.63
C LYS A 353 -0.74 6.64 14.61
N LEU A 354 -0.97 6.10 13.42
CA LEU A 354 0.02 6.10 12.33
C LEU A 354 0.39 7.52 11.92
N GLN A 355 -0.62 8.37 11.70
CA GLN A 355 -0.45 9.77 11.29
C GLN A 355 0.41 10.57 12.29
N ALA A 356 0.24 10.34 13.59
CA ALA A 356 1.08 10.97 14.62
C ALA A 356 2.55 10.53 14.56
N HIS A 357 2.82 9.23 14.39
CA HIS A 357 4.19 8.72 14.24
C HIS A 357 4.83 9.20 12.92
N GLN A 358 4.05 9.32 11.85
CA GLN A 358 4.48 9.84 10.57
C GLN A 358 4.89 11.31 10.66
N ALA A 359 4.04 12.17 11.24
CA ALA A 359 4.34 13.59 11.41
C ALA A 359 5.56 13.81 12.32
N ALA A 360 5.66 13.07 13.43
CA ALA A 360 6.83 13.12 14.30
C ALA A 360 8.09 12.62 13.57
N GLY A 361 7.99 11.53 12.80
CA GLY A 361 9.08 11.01 11.99
C GLY A 361 9.61 12.04 11.00
N PHE A 362 8.74 12.67 10.21
CA PHE A 362 9.16 13.73 9.27
C PHE A 362 9.88 14.89 9.98
N PHE A 363 9.37 15.34 11.13
CA PHE A 363 10.02 16.38 11.91
C PHE A 363 11.46 16.00 12.32
N PHE A 364 11.67 14.78 12.80
CA PHE A 364 13.03 14.29 13.11
C PHE A 364 13.89 14.11 11.85
N CYS A 365 13.30 13.66 10.74
CA CYS A 365 13.99 13.53 9.47
C CYS A 365 14.56 14.88 9.00
N PHE A 366 13.76 15.94 9.06
CA PHE A 366 14.19 17.29 8.70
C PHE A 366 15.37 17.76 9.54
N ILE A 367 15.30 17.60 10.86
CA ILE A 367 16.38 18.00 11.77
C ILE A 367 17.66 17.19 11.47
N ALA A 368 17.53 15.88 11.28
CA ALA A 368 18.67 15.01 11.03
C ALA A 368 19.37 15.33 9.70
N MET A 369 18.62 15.56 8.62
CA MET A 369 19.17 15.91 7.31
C MET A 369 19.94 17.24 7.34
N ILE A 370 19.37 18.27 7.97
CA ILE A 370 20.03 19.56 8.19
C ILE A 370 21.30 19.35 9.02
N GLY A 371 21.19 18.61 10.14
CA GLY A 371 22.32 18.31 11.02
C GLY A 371 23.47 17.63 10.27
N ILE A 372 23.19 16.58 9.51
CA ILE A 372 24.21 15.83 8.76
C ILE A 372 24.90 16.70 7.71
N TYR A 373 24.13 17.47 6.93
CA TYR A 373 24.69 18.30 5.87
C TYR A 373 25.57 19.42 6.44
N TYR A 374 25.05 20.20 7.39
CA TYR A 374 25.77 21.37 7.91
C TYR A 374 26.86 21.06 8.94
N THR A 375 26.86 19.86 9.54
CA THR A 375 28.01 19.38 10.34
C THR A 375 29.07 18.67 9.50
N ASN A 376 28.87 18.59 8.18
CA ASN A 376 29.71 17.88 7.23
C ASN A 376 29.95 16.40 7.62
N ALA A 377 28.95 15.77 8.26
CA ALA A 377 29.02 14.35 8.56
C ALA A 377 29.01 13.54 7.25
N TRP A 378 29.89 12.53 7.14
CA TRP A 378 30.12 11.78 5.90
C TRP A 378 30.52 12.64 4.69
N ASP A 379 31.26 13.73 4.90
CA ASP A 379 31.67 14.70 3.86
C ASP A 379 30.48 15.21 3.04
N ALA A 380 29.32 15.38 3.69
CA ALA A 380 28.08 15.71 3.02
C ALA A 380 28.13 17.05 2.25
N MET A 381 28.99 17.99 2.64
CA MET A 381 29.11 19.27 1.93
C MET A 381 29.80 19.15 0.56
N SER A 382 30.59 18.09 0.32
CA SER A 382 31.15 17.83 -1.02
C SER A 382 30.13 17.21 -1.97
N GLN A 383 28.95 16.87 -1.45
CA GLN A 383 27.87 16.24 -2.18
C GLN A 383 26.65 17.18 -2.27
N PRO A 384 25.74 16.98 -3.23
CA PRO A 384 24.44 17.65 -3.22
C PRO A 384 23.67 17.34 -1.93
N PHE A 385 22.83 18.28 -1.50
CA PHE A 385 22.00 18.13 -0.29
C PHE A 385 21.16 16.85 -0.32
N MET A 386 20.57 16.54 -1.47
CA MET A 386 19.88 15.28 -1.74
C MET A 386 20.33 14.70 -3.08
N SER A 387 20.56 13.38 -3.12
CA SER A 387 20.84 12.65 -4.36
C SER A 387 20.59 11.16 -4.16
N THR A 388 19.89 10.54 -5.10
CA THR A 388 19.69 9.08 -5.20
C THR A 388 20.66 8.41 -6.19
N ARG A 389 21.55 9.19 -6.81
CA ARG A 389 22.64 8.71 -7.68
C ARG A 389 23.91 8.43 -6.85
N LEU A 390 24.66 7.39 -7.21
CA LEU A 390 26.04 7.21 -6.73
C LEU A 390 26.91 8.35 -7.29
N ARG A 391 27.81 8.87 -6.47
CA ARG A 391 28.63 10.04 -6.81
C ARG A 391 30.12 9.80 -6.60
N THR A 392 30.96 10.60 -7.22
CA THR A 392 32.40 10.68 -6.93
C THR A 392 32.65 11.54 -5.69
N GLU A 393 33.88 11.57 -5.19
CA GLU A 393 34.27 12.41 -4.03
C GLU A 393 34.01 13.91 -4.28
N ASP A 394 34.21 14.37 -5.53
CA ASP A 394 33.94 15.73 -6.00
C ASP A 394 32.44 16.06 -6.18
N GLY A 395 31.57 15.10 -5.91
CA GLY A 395 30.14 15.27 -6.07
C GLY A 395 29.66 15.19 -7.52
N SER A 396 30.45 14.65 -8.46
CA SER A 396 29.98 14.34 -9.83
C SER A 396 29.27 12.97 -9.89
N ALA A 397 28.57 12.64 -10.97
CA ALA A 397 27.90 11.34 -11.10
C ALA A 397 28.90 10.18 -11.28
N TYR A 398 28.73 9.09 -10.53
CA TYR A 398 29.62 7.94 -10.61
C TYR A 398 29.33 7.06 -11.84
N PRO A 399 30.33 6.65 -12.64
CA PRO A 399 30.11 5.90 -13.87
C PRO A 399 29.88 4.40 -13.61
N ILE A 400 28.69 4.05 -13.10
CA ILE A 400 28.31 2.66 -12.73
C ILE A 400 28.52 1.68 -13.89
N THR A 401 28.09 2.04 -15.10
CA THR A 401 28.14 1.16 -16.28
C THR A 401 29.56 0.80 -16.71
N LYS A 402 30.54 1.69 -16.46
CA LYS A 402 31.96 1.43 -16.75
C LYS A 402 32.62 0.56 -15.67
N VAL A 403 32.18 0.70 -14.42
CA VAL A 403 32.74 -0.02 -13.27
C VAL A 403 32.16 -1.44 -13.17
N PHE A 404 30.94 -1.66 -13.66
CA PHE A 404 30.28 -2.97 -13.63
C PHE A 404 30.07 -3.55 -15.04
N SER A 405 31.18 -3.91 -15.70
CA SER A 405 31.13 -4.55 -17.02
C SER A 405 30.41 -5.90 -16.96
N GLY A 406 29.31 -6.04 -17.72
CA GLY A 406 28.49 -7.26 -17.72
C GLY A 406 27.82 -7.58 -16.38
N GLY A 407 27.66 -6.58 -15.49
CA GLY A 407 27.04 -6.78 -14.17
C GLY A 407 27.95 -7.39 -13.11
N VAL A 408 29.26 -7.38 -13.35
CA VAL A 408 30.31 -7.78 -12.40
C VAL A 408 31.30 -6.64 -12.23
N LEU A 409 31.81 -6.44 -11.02
CA LEU A 409 32.80 -5.40 -10.74
C LEU A 409 34.10 -5.63 -11.53
N ASP A 410 34.49 -4.62 -12.32
CA ASP A 410 35.81 -4.51 -12.92
C ASP A 410 36.76 -3.82 -11.92
N GLN A 411 37.74 -4.57 -11.42
CA GLN A 411 38.67 -4.10 -10.40
C GLN A 411 39.62 -3.01 -10.93
N GLU A 412 39.96 -3.00 -12.23
CA GLU A 412 40.83 -1.97 -12.83
C GLU A 412 40.09 -0.64 -13.00
N ALA A 413 38.86 -0.71 -13.51
CA ALA A 413 37.98 0.45 -13.60
C ALA A 413 37.66 1.01 -12.20
N PHE A 414 37.39 0.14 -11.22
CA PHE A 414 37.15 0.54 -9.84
C PHE A 414 38.38 1.20 -9.20
N ALA A 415 39.59 0.72 -9.47
CA ALA A 415 40.83 1.35 -9.00
C ALA A 415 41.04 2.74 -9.63
N THR A 416 40.57 2.96 -10.86
CA THR A 416 40.70 4.24 -11.57
C THR A 416 39.68 5.28 -11.09
N TYR A 417 38.42 4.88 -10.90
CA TYR A 417 37.33 5.80 -10.51
C TYR A 417 37.16 5.95 -9.00
N GLY A 418 37.80 5.08 -8.20
CA GLY A 418 37.75 5.13 -6.75
C GLY A 418 36.45 4.63 -6.13
N ILE A 419 36.36 4.74 -4.81
CA ILE A 419 35.18 4.31 -4.03
C ILE A 419 34.07 5.36 -4.21
N PRO A 420 32.85 4.97 -4.57
CA PRO A 420 31.75 5.92 -4.71
C PRO A 420 31.35 6.52 -3.35
N SER A 421 30.81 7.73 -3.39
CA SER A 421 30.21 8.43 -2.25
C SER A 421 28.69 8.47 -2.37
N LEU A 422 28.03 8.44 -1.22
CA LEU A 422 26.59 8.64 -1.05
C LEU A 422 26.35 10.04 -0.47
N ALA A 423 25.29 10.70 -0.91
CA ALA A 423 24.81 11.91 -0.25
C ALA A 423 24.47 11.59 1.22
N GLY A 424 24.83 12.49 2.14
CA GLY A 424 24.63 12.26 3.59
C GLY A 424 23.17 11.98 3.95
N SER A 425 22.24 12.63 3.26
CA SER A 425 20.80 12.39 3.36
C SER A 425 20.42 10.96 2.97
N PHE A 426 20.93 10.44 1.85
CA PHE A 426 20.67 9.08 1.39
C PHE A 426 21.28 8.02 2.32
N ALA A 427 22.52 8.24 2.80
CA ALA A 427 23.17 7.36 3.77
C ALA A 427 22.37 7.26 5.08
N TYR A 428 21.87 8.39 5.59
CA TYR A 428 20.97 8.43 6.74
C TYR A 428 19.66 7.69 6.50
N ALA A 429 19.05 7.86 5.33
CA ALA A 429 17.84 7.15 4.96
C ALA A 429 18.05 5.62 4.94
N MET A 430 19.18 5.15 4.40
CA MET A 430 19.54 3.72 4.44
C MET A 430 19.74 3.22 5.87
N PHE A 431 20.41 4.01 6.72
CA PHE A 431 20.57 3.70 8.14
C PHE A 431 19.22 3.55 8.85
N MET A 432 18.32 4.52 8.68
CA MET A 432 17.00 4.53 9.31
C MET A 432 16.09 3.43 8.76
N ALA A 433 16.17 3.10 7.46
CA ALA A 433 15.44 1.98 6.88
C ALA A 433 15.87 0.64 7.51
N ASN A 434 17.18 0.44 7.69
CA ASN A 434 17.71 -0.73 8.40
C ASN A 434 17.28 -0.76 9.87
N ALA A 435 17.30 0.38 10.56
CA ALA A 435 16.79 0.49 11.92
C ALA A 435 15.29 0.20 12.02
N ALA A 436 14.48 0.66 11.07
CA ALA A 436 13.04 0.38 11.05
C ALA A 436 12.75 -1.12 10.93
N ILE A 437 13.56 -1.86 10.15
CA ILE A 437 13.43 -3.31 9.99
C ILE A 437 13.81 -4.05 11.29
N GLY A 438 14.90 -3.65 11.95
CA GLY A 438 15.27 -4.20 13.26
C GLY A 438 14.20 -3.94 14.32
N ALA A 439 13.66 -2.71 14.33
CA ALA A 439 12.56 -2.32 15.19
C ALA A 439 11.29 -3.13 14.89
N LEU A 440 10.95 -3.36 13.61
CA LEU A 440 9.79 -4.14 13.18
C LEU A 440 9.78 -5.52 13.81
N VAL A 441 10.89 -6.25 13.66
CA VAL A 441 11.02 -7.63 14.17
C VAL A 441 10.91 -7.62 15.69
N ALA A 442 11.65 -6.74 16.36
CA ALA A 442 11.63 -6.62 17.82
C ALA A 442 10.24 -6.24 18.35
N HIS A 443 9.53 -5.32 17.69
CA HIS A 443 8.23 -4.83 18.13
C HIS A 443 7.16 -5.92 17.98
N CYS A 444 7.14 -6.61 16.84
CA CYS A 444 6.22 -7.71 16.62
C CYS A 444 6.42 -8.84 17.65
N ILE A 445 7.66 -9.19 17.99
CA ILE A 445 7.97 -10.25 18.96
C ILE A 445 7.61 -9.80 20.38
N LEU A 446 8.07 -8.63 20.82
CA LEU A 446 7.97 -8.19 22.21
C LEU A 446 6.59 -7.66 22.60
N PHE A 447 5.91 -6.95 21.69
CA PHE A 447 4.60 -6.35 21.97
C PHE A 447 3.44 -7.22 21.50
N TRP A 448 3.54 -7.83 20.31
CA TRP A 448 2.41 -8.55 19.71
C TRP A 448 2.56 -10.07 19.74
N GLY A 449 3.72 -10.62 20.15
CA GLY A 449 3.96 -12.06 20.15
C GLY A 449 2.93 -12.86 20.97
N GLY A 450 2.47 -12.30 22.10
CA GLY A 450 1.41 -12.90 22.92
C GLY A 450 0.07 -13.01 22.19
N ASP A 451 -0.32 -11.95 21.47
CA ASP A 451 -1.57 -11.92 20.69
C ASP A 451 -1.49 -12.87 19.50
N VAL A 452 -0.35 -12.93 18.83
CA VAL A 452 -0.10 -13.85 17.70
C VAL A 452 -0.28 -15.31 18.13
N VAL A 453 0.33 -15.71 19.26
CA VAL A 453 0.19 -17.07 19.79
C VAL A 453 -1.25 -17.37 20.18
N ARG A 454 -1.95 -16.41 20.80
CA ARG A 454 -3.37 -16.56 21.16
C ARG A 454 -4.23 -16.76 19.91
N SER A 455 -4.05 -15.91 18.90
CA SER A 455 -4.77 -15.97 17.62
C SER A 455 -4.60 -17.32 16.94
N TYR A 456 -3.37 -17.84 16.90
CA TYR A 456 -3.09 -19.15 16.31
C TYR A 456 -3.75 -20.30 17.08
N LYS A 457 -3.74 -20.24 18.43
CA LYS A 457 -4.44 -21.23 19.28
C LYS A 457 -5.95 -21.19 19.08
N SER A 458 -6.55 -19.99 19.06
CA SER A 458 -7.99 -19.80 18.85
C SER A 458 -8.44 -20.27 17.46
N ALA A 459 -7.68 -19.95 16.42
CA ALA A 459 -7.94 -20.43 15.07
C ALA A 459 -7.90 -21.96 14.96
N ARG A 460 -6.96 -22.63 15.65
CA ARG A 460 -6.90 -24.10 15.70
C ARG A 460 -8.09 -24.71 16.45
N GLN A 461 -8.68 -23.97 17.39
CA GLN A 461 -9.89 -24.35 18.12
C GLN A 461 -11.18 -23.99 17.36
N GLY A 462 -11.09 -23.33 16.21
CA GLY A 462 -12.25 -22.86 15.44
C GLY A 462 -12.99 -21.69 16.08
N ARG A 463 -12.35 -20.96 17.01
CA ARG A 463 -12.91 -19.76 17.65
C ARG A 463 -12.40 -18.51 16.94
N TYR A 464 -13.32 -17.69 16.45
CA TYR A 464 -13.03 -16.47 15.73
C TYR A 464 -13.65 -15.27 16.42
N ASP A 465 -12.81 -14.30 16.78
CA ASP A 465 -13.24 -13.09 17.48
C ASP A 465 -13.72 -12.00 16.49
N ASP A 466 -13.34 -12.09 15.20
CA ASP A 466 -13.77 -11.18 14.12
C ASP A 466 -15.14 -11.57 13.57
N LEU A 467 -16.09 -10.63 13.65
CA LEU A 467 -17.49 -10.83 13.24
C LEU A 467 -17.63 -11.15 11.74
N HIS A 468 -16.80 -10.53 10.88
CA HIS A 468 -16.87 -10.75 9.44
C HIS A 468 -16.35 -12.14 9.07
N HIS A 469 -15.25 -12.57 9.69
CA HIS A 469 -14.69 -13.90 9.49
C HIS A 469 -15.58 -14.99 10.08
N ALA A 470 -16.14 -14.78 11.28
CA ALA A 470 -17.11 -15.70 11.88
C ALA A 470 -18.34 -15.91 10.97
N HIS A 471 -18.83 -14.84 10.34
CA HIS A 471 -19.89 -14.93 9.33
C HIS A 471 -19.45 -15.74 8.10
N MET A 472 -18.23 -15.53 7.60
CA MET A 472 -17.68 -16.25 6.45
C MET A 472 -17.52 -17.75 6.73
N ALA A 473 -16.95 -18.11 7.88
CA ALA A 473 -16.73 -19.49 8.30
C ALA A 473 -18.05 -20.29 8.42
N LYS A 474 -19.16 -19.61 8.76
CA LYS A 474 -20.49 -20.25 8.87
C LYS A 474 -21.15 -20.52 7.52
N HIS A 475 -20.97 -19.64 6.52
CA HIS A 475 -21.72 -19.69 5.25
C HIS A 475 -20.91 -20.18 4.05
N TYR A 476 -19.57 -20.10 4.09
CA TYR A 476 -18.71 -20.46 2.96
C TYR A 476 -17.67 -21.49 3.35
N LYS A 477 -17.35 -22.38 2.41
CA LYS A 477 -16.25 -23.33 2.59
C LYS A 477 -14.92 -22.63 2.40
N GLU A 478 -14.09 -22.71 3.42
CA GLU A 478 -12.72 -22.22 3.36
C GLU A 478 -11.86 -22.96 2.32
N THR A 479 -10.78 -22.28 1.94
CA THR A 479 -9.73 -22.84 1.07
C THR A 479 -8.77 -23.68 1.91
N PRO A 480 -8.62 -24.99 1.62
CA PRO A 480 -7.72 -25.86 2.37
C PRO A 480 -6.27 -25.36 2.33
N TRP A 481 -5.55 -25.50 3.45
CA TRP A 481 -4.15 -25.05 3.56
C TRP A 481 -3.22 -25.71 2.54
N TRP A 482 -3.49 -26.96 2.15
CA TRP A 482 -2.66 -27.69 1.19
C TRP A 482 -2.69 -27.11 -0.23
N TRP A 483 -3.74 -26.36 -0.61
CA TRP A 483 -3.78 -25.65 -1.90
C TRP A 483 -2.66 -24.60 -1.97
N TYR A 484 -2.46 -23.86 -0.88
CA TYR A 484 -1.40 -22.87 -0.77
C TYR A 484 -0.01 -23.50 -0.76
N VAL A 485 0.14 -24.68 -0.14
CA VAL A 485 1.40 -25.42 -0.15
C VAL A 485 1.74 -25.92 -1.55
N ILE A 486 0.77 -26.39 -2.33
CA ILE A 486 1.01 -26.75 -3.74
C ILE A 486 1.49 -25.53 -4.52
N VAL A 487 0.85 -24.38 -4.36
CA VAL A 487 1.27 -23.13 -5.03
C VAL A 487 2.69 -22.73 -4.62
N LEU A 488 3.05 -22.87 -3.34
CA LEU A 488 4.40 -22.61 -2.84
C LEU A 488 5.43 -23.55 -3.48
N VAL A 489 5.13 -24.85 -3.59
CA VAL A 489 6.02 -25.83 -4.23
C VAL A 489 6.17 -25.55 -5.72
N VAL A 490 5.07 -25.28 -6.43
CA VAL A 490 5.11 -24.95 -7.87
C VAL A 490 5.91 -23.68 -8.12
N SER A 491 5.66 -22.62 -7.36
CA SER A 491 6.39 -21.35 -7.48
C SER A 491 7.88 -21.48 -7.16
N PHE A 492 8.24 -22.30 -6.17
CA PHE A 492 9.63 -22.63 -5.86
C PHE A 492 10.34 -23.30 -7.03
N VAL A 493 9.69 -24.29 -7.66
CA VAL A 493 10.25 -25.02 -8.82
C VAL A 493 10.42 -24.08 -10.02
N LEU A 494 9.43 -23.21 -10.29
CA LEU A 494 9.54 -22.24 -11.39
C LEU A 494 10.74 -21.30 -11.23
N GLY A 495 10.97 -20.76 -10.02
CA GLY A 495 12.12 -19.91 -9.76
C GLY A 495 13.45 -20.68 -9.82
N LEU A 496 13.48 -21.92 -9.33
CA LEU A 496 14.68 -22.78 -9.41
C LEU A 496 15.06 -23.09 -10.86
N VAL A 497 14.08 -23.35 -11.74
CA VAL A 497 14.32 -23.58 -13.18
C VAL A 497 14.97 -22.35 -13.81
N VAL A 498 14.52 -21.15 -13.47
CA VAL A 498 15.15 -19.91 -13.96
C VAL A 498 16.59 -19.80 -13.47
N VAL A 499 16.83 -19.96 -12.17
CA VAL A 499 18.16 -19.81 -11.58
C VAL A 499 19.17 -20.84 -12.11
N VAL A 500 18.72 -22.04 -12.50
CA VAL A 500 19.60 -23.11 -13.01
C VAL A 500 19.82 -23.02 -14.51
N LYS A 501 18.80 -22.66 -15.29
CA LYS A 501 18.90 -22.65 -16.77
C LYS A 501 19.37 -21.32 -17.34
N GLU A 502 18.98 -20.23 -16.72
CA GLU A 502 19.36 -18.89 -17.16
C GLU A 502 20.62 -18.50 -16.41
N ASN A 503 21.59 -17.88 -17.08
CA ASN A 503 22.84 -17.38 -16.47
C ASN A 503 22.59 -16.13 -15.61
N VAL A 504 21.58 -16.21 -14.74
CA VAL A 504 21.33 -15.24 -13.69
C VAL A 504 22.50 -15.36 -12.73
N THR A 505 23.25 -14.28 -12.51
CA THR A 505 24.45 -14.23 -11.64
C THR A 505 24.23 -14.70 -10.17
N LEU A 506 23.00 -15.10 -9.83
CA LEU A 506 22.55 -15.66 -8.57
C LEU A 506 22.66 -17.20 -8.58
N SER A 507 23.38 -17.78 -7.63
CA SER A 507 23.45 -19.25 -7.47
C SER A 507 22.19 -19.86 -6.85
N ALA A 508 21.93 -21.15 -7.11
CA ALA A 508 20.76 -21.88 -6.57
C ALA A 508 20.65 -21.86 -5.03
N TRP A 509 21.78 -21.91 -4.31
CA TRP A 509 21.75 -21.83 -2.84
C TRP A 509 21.34 -20.43 -2.35
N ALA A 510 21.81 -19.36 -3.03
CA ALA A 510 21.48 -17.99 -2.68
C ALA A 510 19.99 -17.69 -2.93
N TYR A 511 19.40 -18.31 -3.97
CA TYR A 511 17.95 -18.30 -4.20
C TYR A 511 17.16 -18.92 -3.03
N VAL A 512 17.58 -20.08 -2.52
CA VAL A 512 16.94 -20.70 -1.35
C VAL A 512 17.04 -19.79 -0.13
N VAL A 513 18.21 -19.17 0.11
CA VAL A 513 18.40 -18.23 1.22
C VAL A 513 17.50 -16.99 1.07
N ALA A 514 17.34 -16.46 -0.14
CA ALA A 514 16.42 -15.34 -0.40
C ALA A 514 14.98 -15.66 -0.02
N LEU A 515 14.49 -16.85 -0.41
CA LEU A 515 13.13 -17.29 -0.07
C LEU A 515 12.95 -17.56 1.43
N ILE A 516 13.96 -18.11 2.10
CA ILE A 516 13.95 -18.29 3.56
C ILE A 516 13.85 -16.93 4.26
N LEU A 517 14.64 -15.94 3.82
CA LEU A 517 14.57 -14.58 4.34
C LEU A 517 13.17 -13.98 4.15
N GLY A 518 12.62 -14.10 2.94
CA GLY A 518 11.25 -13.65 2.62
C GLY A 518 10.21 -14.30 3.53
N THR A 519 10.29 -15.61 3.70
CA THR A 519 9.38 -16.41 4.53
C THR A 519 9.42 -16.02 6.01
N ILE A 520 10.61 -15.72 6.55
CA ILE A 520 10.77 -15.33 7.95
C ILE A 520 10.26 -13.91 8.20
N ILE A 521 10.46 -12.99 7.25
CA ILE A 521 10.12 -11.57 7.43
C ILE A 521 8.67 -11.25 7.03
N ALA A 522 8.05 -12.04 6.15
CA ALA A 522 6.67 -11.83 5.69
C ALA A 522 5.63 -11.73 6.82
N PRO A 523 5.62 -12.60 7.86
CA PRO A 523 4.67 -12.50 8.96
C PRO A 523 4.75 -11.17 9.71
N PHE A 524 5.98 -10.66 9.96
CA PHE A 524 6.18 -9.40 10.68
C PHE A 524 5.68 -8.21 9.86
N SER A 525 6.03 -8.18 8.58
CA SER A 525 5.61 -7.10 7.67
C SER A 525 4.09 -7.06 7.50
N THR A 526 3.47 -8.23 7.37
CA THR A 526 2.01 -8.34 7.17
C THR A 526 1.24 -8.05 8.45
N LEU A 527 1.78 -8.38 9.63
CA LEU A 527 1.17 -8.05 10.92
C LEU A 527 1.16 -6.54 11.18
N LEU A 528 2.23 -5.82 10.83
CA LEU A 528 2.27 -4.36 10.92
C LEU A 528 1.28 -3.72 9.94
N TYR A 529 1.32 -4.16 8.68
CA TYR A 529 0.48 -3.62 7.62
C TYR A 529 -1.01 -3.82 7.89
N SER A 530 -1.43 -5.00 8.39
CA SER A 530 -2.83 -5.29 8.67
C SER A 530 -3.44 -4.38 9.74
N ARG A 531 -2.65 -3.96 10.74
CA ARG A 531 -3.09 -3.11 11.86
C ARG A 531 -3.09 -1.62 11.52
N TYR A 532 -2.10 -1.16 10.74
CA TYR A 532 -1.89 0.27 10.49
C TYR A 532 -2.19 0.71 9.05
N GLY A 533 -2.35 -0.21 8.10
CA GLY A 533 -2.60 0.10 6.68
C GLY A 533 -1.36 0.54 5.89
N ASN A 534 -0.19 0.56 6.53
CA ASN A 534 1.11 0.83 5.90
C ASN A 534 2.18 -0.07 6.53
N GLY A 535 3.23 -0.39 5.76
CA GLY A 535 4.28 -1.32 6.16
C GLY A 535 5.68 -0.76 5.94
N ILE A 536 6.68 -1.50 6.44
CA ILE A 536 8.09 -1.12 6.33
C ILE A 536 8.71 -1.82 5.12
N ALA A 537 9.38 -1.04 4.27
CA ALA A 537 10.05 -1.56 3.09
C ALA A 537 11.29 -2.40 3.49
N THR A 538 11.23 -3.71 3.27
CA THR A 538 12.31 -4.66 3.60
C THR A 538 13.39 -4.78 2.49
N ASN A 539 13.33 -3.91 1.48
CA ASN A 539 14.22 -3.93 0.33
C ASN A 539 15.69 -3.75 0.73
N ASN A 540 15.98 -2.84 1.67
CA ASN A 540 17.35 -2.59 2.14
C ASN A 540 17.96 -3.79 2.87
N LEU A 541 17.20 -4.48 3.73
CA LEU A 541 17.66 -5.74 4.36
C LEU A 541 17.99 -6.80 3.31
N SER A 542 17.11 -6.93 2.30
CA SER A 542 17.26 -7.91 1.24
C SER A 542 18.51 -7.65 0.41
N LYS A 543 18.74 -6.38 0.01
CA LYS A 543 19.93 -5.97 -0.73
C LYS A 543 21.21 -6.04 0.11
N MET A 544 21.12 -5.77 1.41
CA MET A 544 22.25 -5.92 2.33
C MET A 544 22.72 -7.37 2.40
N LEU A 545 21.80 -8.30 2.67
CA LEU A 545 22.13 -9.73 2.72
C LEU A 545 22.56 -10.26 1.35
N GLY A 546 21.90 -9.82 0.27
CA GLY A 546 22.29 -10.15 -1.10
C GLY A 546 23.71 -9.69 -1.43
N GLY A 547 24.09 -8.47 -1.07
CA GLY A 547 25.44 -7.94 -1.27
C GLY A 547 26.52 -8.64 -0.44
N LEU A 548 26.20 -9.17 0.74
CA LEU A 548 27.12 -9.96 1.56
C LEU A 548 27.30 -11.39 1.01
N LEU A 549 26.23 -11.99 0.49
CA LEU A 549 26.22 -13.37 0.00
C LEU A 549 26.71 -13.49 -1.45
N VAL A 550 26.47 -12.46 -2.26
CA VAL A 550 26.81 -12.38 -3.68
C VAL A 550 27.55 -11.05 -3.93
N PRO A 551 28.77 -10.91 -3.40
CA PRO A 551 29.53 -9.66 -3.48
C PRO A 551 29.88 -9.32 -4.93
N GLU A 552 30.07 -8.02 -5.20
CA GLU A 552 30.57 -7.48 -6.48
C GLU A 552 29.64 -7.72 -7.69
N ARG A 553 28.40 -8.18 -7.45
CA ARG A 553 27.42 -8.54 -8.49
C ARG A 553 26.08 -7.84 -8.24
N PRO A 554 25.87 -6.60 -8.74
CA PRO A 554 24.63 -5.85 -8.54
C PRO A 554 23.39 -6.56 -9.10
N ILE A 555 23.51 -7.26 -10.22
CA ILE A 555 22.38 -7.99 -10.82
C ILE A 555 21.94 -9.12 -9.90
N GLY A 556 22.88 -9.95 -9.43
CA GLY A 556 22.60 -11.03 -8.48
C GLY A 556 21.93 -10.51 -7.21
N ASN A 557 22.35 -9.33 -6.75
CA ASN A 557 21.72 -8.64 -5.63
C ASN A 557 20.27 -8.22 -5.91
N MET A 558 19.97 -7.69 -7.11
CA MET A 558 18.59 -7.35 -7.51
C MET A 558 17.69 -8.58 -7.55
N TYR A 559 18.16 -9.71 -8.09
CA TYR A 559 17.42 -10.97 -8.10
C TYR A 559 17.21 -11.54 -6.69
N PHE A 560 18.24 -11.48 -5.83
CA PHE A 560 18.10 -11.85 -4.42
C PHE A 560 17.01 -11.01 -3.75
N ALA A 561 16.99 -9.70 -3.98
CA ALA A 561 15.96 -8.80 -3.47
C ALA A 561 14.57 -9.10 -4.05
N ALA A 562 14.47 -9.53 -5.31
CA ALA A 562 13.20 -9.92 -5.93
C ALA A 562 12.57 -11.13 -5.22
N TRP A 563 13.33 -12.22 -5.03
CA TRP A 563 12.86 -13.43 -4.35
C TRP A 563 12.80 -13.33 -2.82
N SER A 564 13.05 -12.17 -2.24
CA SER A 564 12.90 -11.92 -0.81
C SER A 564 11.92 -10.78 -0.54
N HIS A 565 12.24 -9.55 -0.93
CA HIS A 565 11.42 -8.36 -0.71
C HIS A 565 10.11 -8.39 -1.51
N ASN A 566 10.14 -8.68 -2.81
CA ASN A 566 8.92 -8.61 -3.60
C ASN A 566 7.95 -9.74 -3.23
N VAL A 567 8.46 -10.92 -2.86
CA VAL A 567 7.68 -12.00 -2.23
C VAL A 567 6.94 -11.52 -0.98
N ILE A 568 7.58 -10.72 -0.13
CA ILE A 568 6.94 -10.12 1.05
C ILE A 568 5.85 -9.13 0.62
N ASN A 569 6.13 -8.26 -0.34
CA ASN A 569 5.14 -7.28 -0.82
C ASN A 569 3.90 -7.98 -1.40
N ASP A 570 4.10 -9.01 -2.22
CA ASP A 570 3.01 -9.81 -2.79
C ASP A 570 2.19 -10.49 -1.69
N CYS A 571 2.87 -11.04 -0.67
CA CYS A 571 2.20 -11.63 0.49
C CYS A 571 1.30 -10.62 1.23
N VAL A 572 1.81 -9.41 1.48
CA VAL A 572 1.08 -8.33 2.16
C VAL A 572 -0.15 -7.90 1.35
N GLN A 573 0.03 -7.62 0.05
CA GLN A 573 -1.04 -7.16 -0.82
C GLN A 573 -2.13 -8.23 -1.01
N LEU A 574 -1.73 -9.49 -1.13
CA LEU A 574 -2.70 -10.59 -1.24
C LEU A 574 -3.47 -10.82 0.06
N CYS A 575 -2.85 -10.63 1.24
CA CYS A 575 -3.57 -10.67 2.52
C CYS A 575 -4.59 -9.52 2.63
N GLN A 576 -4.23 -8.33 2.15
CA GLN A 576 -5.14 -7.18 2.06
C GLN A 576 -6.37 -7.52 1.18
N ASP A 577 -6.15 -8.11 0.01
CA ASP A 577 -7.23 -8.54 -0.88
C ASP A 577 -8.12 -9.62 -0.24
N LEU A 578 -7.53 -10.58 0.51
CA LEU A 578 -8.32 -11.57 1.25
C LEU A 578 -9.21 -10.93 2.32
N LYS A 579 -8.71 -9.93 3.06
CA LYS A 579 -9.53 -9.20 4.04
C LYS A 579 -10.64 -8.43 3.34
N MET A 580 -10.34 -7.76 2.22
CA MET A 580 -11.36 -7.12 1.39
C MET A 580 -12.45 -8.12 0.95
N GLY A 581 -12.06 -9.36 0.60
CA GLY A 581 -12.97 -10.46 0.31
C GLY A 581 -13.89 -10.84 1.48
N GLU A 582 -13.39 -10.87 2.72
CA GLU A 582 -14.20 -11.12 3.92
C GLU A 582 -15.22 -10.01 4.21
N TYR A 583 -14.85 -8.76 3.93
CA TYR A 583 -15.72 -7.61 4.08
C TYR A 583 -16.83 -7.58 3.02
N LEU A 584 -16.54 -8.04 1.80
CA LEU A 584 -17.49 -8.09 0.68
C LEU A 584 -18.19 -9.44 0.52
N LYS A 585 -17.95 -10.39 1.44
CA LYS A 585 -18.57 -11.73 1.48
C LYS A 585 -18.32 -12.55 0.22
N ILE A 586 -17.09 -12.50 -0.30
CA ILE A 586 -16.64 -13.27 -1.45
C ILE A 586 -16.19 -14.67 -0.99
N PRO A 587 -16.68 -15.76 -1.62
CA PRO A 587 -16.26 -17.11 -1.26
C PRO A 587 -14.73 -17.31 -1.36
N PRO A 588 -14.05 -17.81 -0.29
CA PRO A 588 -12.59 -17.91 -0.24
C PRO A 588 -11.96 -18.76 -1.36
N ARG A 589 -12.66 -19.79 -1.84
CA ARG A 589 -12.17 -20.65 -2.93
C ARG A 589 -12.18 -19.95 -4.28
N ILE A 590 -13.15 -19.07 -4.50
CA ILE A 590 -13.23 -18.28 -5.74
C ILE A 590 -12.13 -17.23 -5.71
N MET A 591 -11.98 -16.54 -4.57
CA MET A 591 -10.85 -15.61 -4.32
C MET A 591 -9.52 -16.27 -4.67
N PHE A 592 -9.30 -17.50 -4.22
CA PHE A 592 -8.06 -18.22 -4.51
C PHE A 592 -7.80 -18.41 -6.00
N LEU A 593 -8.80 -18.88 -6.74
CA LEU A 593 -8.64 -19.13 -8.18
C LEU A 593 -8.44 -17.84 -8.97
N THR A 594 -9.19 -16.79 -8.65
CA THR A 594 -9.14 -15.53 -9.39
C THR A 594 -7.87 -14.74 -9.11
N GLN A 595 -7.34 -14.76 -7.88
CA GLN A 595 -6.05 -14.13 -7.57
C GLN A 595 -4.90 -14.81 -8.32
N ILE A 596 -4.83 -16.15 -8.31
CA ILE A 596 -3.83 -16.90 -9.09
C ILE A 596 -3.94 -16.56 -10.58
N TYR A 597 -5.16 -16.52 -11.12
CA TYR A 597 -5.40 -16.13 -12.49
C TYR A 597 -4.88 -14.72 -12.79
N GLY A 598 -5.21 -13.75 -11.92
CA GLY A 598 -4.74 -12.37 -12.03
C GLY A 598 -3.22 -12.26 -12.02
N THR A 599 -2.54 -12.93 -11.08
CA THR A 599 -1.06 -12.92 -10.98
C THR A 599 -0.40 -13.52 -12.21
N ILE A 600 -0.92 -14.64 -12.73
CA ILE A 600 -0.39 -15.26 -13.96
C ILE A 600 -0.57 -14.32 -15.15
N LEU A 601 -1.78 -13.78 -15.34
CA LEU A 601 -2.09 -12.84 -16.42
C LEU A 601 -1.21 -11.58 -16.33
N GLY A 602 -1.05 -11.04 -15.12
CA GLY A 602 -0.17 -9.92 -14.81
C GLY A 602 1.28 -10.17 -15.23
N GLY A 603 1.81 -11.37 -14.97
CA GLY A 603 3.18 -11.74 -15.38
C GLY A 603 3.42 -11.60 -16.89
N PHE A 604 2.47 -12.01 -17.73
CA PHE A 604 2.57 -11.85 -19.19
C PHE A 604 2.44 -10.39 -19.64
N ILE A 605 1.44 -9.68 -19.10
CA ILE A 605 1.10 -8.33 -19.55
C ILE A 605 2.17 -7.33 -19.13
N ASN A 606 2.60 -7.35 -17.87
CA ASN A 606 3.61 -6.42 -17.41
C ASN A 606 4.95 -6.64 -18.14
N TYR A 607 5.30 -7.89 -18.52
CA TYR A 607 6.46 -8.15 -19.37
C TYR A 607 6.33 -7.49 -20.75
N ALA A 608 5.20 -7.70 -21.44
CA ALA A 608 4.95 -7.14 -22.76
C ALA A 608 5.00 -5.60 -22.76
N VAL A 609 4.48 -4.97 -21.71
CA VAL A 609 4.51 -3.51 -21.56
C VAL A 609 5.93 -3.02 -21.24
N MET A 610 6.64 -3.69 -20.34
CA MET A 610 8.03 -3.31 -20.01
C MET A 610 8.93 -3.35 -21.23
N ILE A 611 8.93 -4.44 -22.00
CA ILE A 611 9.79 -4.55 -23.18
C ILE A 611 9.42 -3.50 -24.24
N SER A 612 8.14 -3.17 -24.38
CA SER A 612 7.69 -2.10 -25.28
C SER A 612 8.19 -0.72 -24.84
N ILE A 613 8.16 -0.42 -23.54
CA ILE A 613 8.58 0.89 -23.01
C ILE A 613 10.11 1.04 -23.09
N VAL A 614 10.85 0.02 -22.67
CA VAL A 614 12.32 0.06 -22.63
C VAL A 614 12.90 0.13 -24.04
N ASN A 615 12.39 -0.67 -24.99
CA ASN A 615 12.85 -0.59 -26.39
C ASN A 615 12.48 0.74 -27.06
N GLY A 616 11.34 1.33 -26.71
CA GLY A 616 10.87 2.58 -27.31
C GLY A 616 11.54 3.85 -26.78
N ASN A 617 12.01 3.84 -25.52
CA ASN A 617 12.49 5.05 -24.82
C ASN A 617 13.84 4.85 -24.10
N ARG A 618 14.69 3.94 -24.57
CA ARG A 618 15.92 3.52 -23.88
C ARG A 618 16.82 4.69 -23.47
N GLU A 619 17.09 5.61 -24.40
CA GLU A 619 17.99 6.75 -24.16
C GLU A 619 17.44 7.69 -23.08
N LEU A 620 16.12 7.94 -23.08
CA LEU A 620 15.44 8.78 -22.08
C LEU A 620 15.40 8.13 -20.70
N LEU A 621 15.23 6.80 -20.65
CA LEU A 621 15.17 6.06 -19.39
C LEU A 621 16.55 5.85 -18.77
N ALA A 622 17.61 5.83 -19.57
CA ALA A 622 18.99 5.76 -19.09
C ALA A 622 19.40 7.05 -18.35
N ASP A 623 18.74 8.17 -18.66
CA ASP A 623 18.88 9.40 -17.91
C ASP A 623 17.88 9.49 -16.74
N SER A 624 18.34 10.01 -15.62
CA SER A 624 17.56 10.29 -14.40
C SER A 624 16.50 11.35 -14.63
N ASP A 625 16.91 12.41 -15.33
CA ASP A 625 16.15 13.65 -15.39
C ASP A 625 15.11 13.56 -16.52
N GLY A 626 15.34 12.66 -17.49
CA GLY A 626 14.36 12.22 -18.47
C GLY A 626 13.70 13.38 -19.20
N ASN A 627 12.40 13.26 -19.46
CA ASN A 627 11.55 14.36 -19.90
C ASN A 627 10.21 14.34 -19.14
N SER A 628 9.31 15.27 -19.47
CA SER A 628 7.97 15.35 -18.86
C SER A 628 7.12 14.07 -19.01
N SER A 629 7.50 13.17 -19.92
CA SER A 629 6.76 11.96 -20.27
C SER A 629 7.41 10.68 -19.76
N TRP A 630 8.72 10.62 -19.60
CA TRP A 630 9.45 9.42 -19.18
C TRP A 630 10.64 9.81 -18.31
N SER A 631 10.87 9.10 -17.20
CA SER A 631 12.02 9.32 -16.33
C SER A 631 12.63 8.02 -15.86
N GLY A 632 13.96 7.97 -15.91
CA GLY A 632 14.75 6.88 -15.34
C GLY A 632 14.92 6.94 -13.83
N ALA A 633 14.44 7.98 -13.13
CA ALA A 633 14.78 8.24 -11.71
C ALA A 633 14.52 7.04 -10.78
N THR A 634 13.37 6.37 -10.91
CA THR A 634 13.03 5.18 -10.10
C THR A 634 13.97 4.02 -10.42
N MET A 635 14.25 3.77 -11.71
CA MET A 635 15.17 2.70 -12.12
C MET A 635 16.61 3.00 -11.70
N GLN A 636 17.03 4.26 -11.80
CA GLN A 636 18.33 4.74 -11.37
C GLN A 636 18.53 4.59 -9.87
N SER A 637 17.56 5.02 -9.05
CA SER A 637 17.61 4.84 -7.58
C SER A 637 17.66 3.36 -7.20
N TYR A 638 16.85 2.52 -7.89
CA TYR A 638 16.87 1.08 -7.68
C TYR A 638 18.24 0.46 -7.99
N ASN A 639 18.86 0.87 -9.10
CA ASN A 639 20.19 0.45 -9.53
C ASN A 639 21.31 0.95 -8.62
N THR A 640 21.30 2.24 -8.25
CA THR A 640 22.21 2.84 -7.26
C THR A 640 22.21 2.02 -5.97
N ASN A 641 21.04 1.70 -5.44
CA ASN A 641 20.94 0.95 -4.19
C ASN A 641 21.50 -0.49 -4.34
N ALA A 642 21.19 -1.18 -5.44
CA ALA A 642 21.74 -2.52 -5.70
C ALA A 642 23.27 -2.51 -5.84
N THR A 643 23.81 -1.49 -6.51
CA THR A 643 25.24 -1.28 -6.76
C THR A 643 25.99 -0.92 -5.47
N SER A 644 25.42 -0.03 -4.65
CA SER A 644 25.98 0.34 -3.34
C SER A 644 26.15 -0.89 -2.44
N TRP A 645 25.14 -1.76 -2.38
CA TRP A 645 25.23 -3.00 -1.62
C TRP A 645 26.13 -4.06 -2.28
N ALA A 646 26.25 -4.10 -3.59
CA ALA A 646 27.23 -4.96 -4.25
C ALA A 646 28.68 -4.59 -3.86
N LEU A 647 28.92 -3.30 -3.56
CA LEU A 647 30.18 -2.76 -3.04
C LEU A 647 30.25 -2.74 -1.50
N ALA A 648 29.41 -3.53 -0.80
CA ALA A 648 29.32 -3.47 0.66
C ALA A 648 30.66 -3.70 1.38
N LYS A 649 31.53 -4.55 0.82
CA LYS A 649 32.88 -4.82 1.33
C LYS A 649 33.77 -3.56 1.39
N TYR A 650 33.49 -2.56 0.55
CA TYR A 650 34.25 -1.32 0.46
C TYR A 650 33.56 -0.18 1.23
N LEU A 651 32.25 -0.04 1.08
CA LEU A 651 31.46 1.06 1.65
C LEU A 651 31.09 0.87 3.13
N TYR A 652 30.67 -0.35 3.50
CA TYR A 652 30.04 -0.66 4.78
C TYR A 652 30.91 -1.53 5.70
N ARG A 653 32.21 -1.68 5.39
CA ARG A 653 33.17 -2.39 6.25
C ARG A 653 33.32 -1.71 7.60
N ALA A 654 33.72 -2.47 8.63
CA ALA A 654 34.10 -1.91 9.92
C ALA A 654 35.27 -0.91 9.76
N GLY A 655 35.15 0.26 10.36
CA GLY A 655 36.03 1.42 10.19
C GLY A 655 35.82 2.17 8.86
N GLY A 656 34.84 1.80 8.05
CA GLY A 656 34.47 2.48 6.82
C GLY A 656 33.52 3.66 7.05
N LYS A 657 33.45 4.57 6.07
CA LYS A 657 32.65 5.81 6.15
C LYS A 657 31.18 5.56 6.51
N TYR A 658 30.58 4.48 5.99
CA TYR A 658 29.16 4.16 6.17
C TYR A 658 28.90 2.94 7.07
N GLU A 659 29.84 2.57 7.96
CA GLU A 659 29.73 1.37 8.82
C GLU A 659 28.46 1.32 9.68
N MET A 660 27.90 2.49 10.02
CA MET A 660 26.70 2.58 10.85
C MET A 660 25.46 2.03 10.15
N VAL A 661 25.42 2.05 8.81
CA VAL A 661 24.22 1.69 8.03
C VAL A 661 23.76 0.25 8.31
N PRO A 662 24.61 -0.81 8.23
CA PRO A 662 24.21 -2.16 8.65
C PRO A 662 23.90 -2.28 10.15
N ILE A 663 24.66 -1.59 11.01
CA ILE A 663 24.48 -1.61 12.47
C ILE A 663 23.11 -1.06 12.88
N GLY A 664 22.50 -0.24 12.02
CA GLY A 664 21.14 0.28 12.17
C GLY A 664 20.12 -0.79 12.57
N ILE A 665 20.19 -2.02 12.04
CA ILE A 665 19.26 -3.12 12.42
C ILE A 665 19.33 -3.40 13.92
N GLY A 666 20.54 -3.51 14.47
CA GLY A 666 20.76 -3.76 15.89
C GLY A 666 20.29 -2.58 16.74
N ILE A 667 20.56 -1.35 16.29
CA ILE A 667 20.13 -0.12 16.98
C ILE A 667 18.60 -0.04 17.04
N GLY A 668 17.92 -0.28 15.92
CA GLY A 668 16.46 -0.27 15.85
C GLY A 668 15.82 -1.32 16.75
N ALA A 669 16.35 -2.55 16.76
CA ALA A 669 15.90 -3.59 17.68
C ALA A 669 16.16 -3.19 19.15
N GLY A 670 17.33 -2.62 19.45
CA GLY A 670 17.70 -2.12 20.77
C GLY A 670 16.77 -1.02 21.29
N ILE A 671 16.39 -0.05 20.43
CA ILE A 671 15.43 1.01 20.78
C ILE A 671 14.10 0.39 21.21
N VAL A 672 13.61 -0.63 20.51
CA VAL A 672 12.35 -1.30 20.86
C VAL A 672 12.47 -2.11 22.15
N VAL A 673 13.62 -2.75 22.39
CA VAL A 673 13.88 -3.43 23.68
C VAL A 673 13.85 -2.43 24.83
N VAL A 674 14.54 -1.30 24.69
CA VAL A 674 14.52 -0.22 25.70
C VAL A 674 13.11 0.32 25.88
N HIS A 675 12.36 0.51 24.80
CA HIS A 675 10.96 0.91 24.85
C HIS A 675 10.09 -0.13 25.58
N ARG A 676 10.30 -1.42 25.37
CA ARG A 676 9.58 -2.48 26.08
C ARG A 676 9.86 -2.46 27.57
N VAL A 677 11.12 -2.27 27.95
CA VAL A 677 11.52 -2.13 29.36
C VAL A 677 10.88 -0.88 29.96
N PHE A 678 10.90 0.25 29.25
CA PHE A 678 10.24 1.48 29.68
C PHE A 678 8.73 1.32 29.84
N ALA A 679 8.06 0.67 28.88
CA ALA A 679 6.62 0.42 28.93
C ALA A 679 6.23 -0.56 30.04
N TYR A 680 7.15 -1.42 30.48
CA TYR A 680 6.94 -2.28 31.64
C TYR A 680 6.95 -1.48 32.95
N PHE A 681 7.90 -0.55 33.12
CA PHE A 681 7.99 0.29 34.32
C PHE A 681 6.99 1.44 34.35
N VAL A 682 6.70 2.05 33.20
CA VAL A 682 5.78 3.18 33.05
C VAL A 682 4.72 2.81 32.00
N PRO A 683 3.74 1.96 32.34
CA PRO A 683 2.74 1.46 31.38
C PRO A 683 1.75 2.54 30.90
N LYS A 684 1.59 3.62 31.67
CA LYS A 684 0.70 4.74 31.35
C LYS A 684 1.37 6.05 31.71
N ILE A 685 1.37 6.99 30.77
CA ILE A 685 1.69 8.40 31.02
C ILE A 685 0.38 9.18 30.86
N ARG A 686 -0.16 9.66 31.98
CA ARG A 686 -1.48 10.30 32.05
C ARG A 686 -2.58 9.40 31.45
N ASN A 687 -3.06 9.72 30.25
CA ASN A 687 -4.15 9.01 29.57
C ASN A 687 -3.65 8.19 28.36
N PHE A 688 -2.34 8.17 28.09
CA PHE A 688 -1.75 7.47 26.95
C PHE A 688 -0.98 6.24 27.43
N SER A 689 -1.29 5.07 26.87
CA SER A 689 -0.52 3.87 27.17
C SER A 689 0.76 3.87 26.34
N THR A 690 1.89 3.75 27.02
CA THR A 690 3.22 3.79 26.39
C THR A 690 3.46 2.60 25.47
N SER A 691 2.65 1.54 25.57
CA SER A 691 2.66 0.39 24.66
C SER A 691 2.07 0.66 23.28
N GLU A 692 1.35 1.78 23.11
CA GLU A 692 0.77 2.16 21.80
C GLU A 692 1.78 2.87 20.89
N ILE A 693 2.98 3.18 21.40
CA ILE A 693 4.04 3.79 20.60
C ILE A 693 4.61 2.73 19.64
N ASN A 694 4.51 3.01 18.35
CA ASN A 694 5.05 2.17 17.29
C ASN A 694 6.37 2.78 16.80
N PHE A 695 7.46 2.39 17.46
CA PHE A 695 8.82 2.75 17.05
C PHE A 695 9.20 2.31 15.62
N PRO A 696 8.84 1.11 15.13
CA PRO A 696 9.12 0.73 13.75
C PRO A 696 8.67 1.79 12.74
N GLN A 697 7.44 2.28 12.91
CA GLN A 697 6.87 3.26 12.01
C GLN A 697 7.46 4.66 12.18
N PHE A 698 7.69 5.07 13.42
CA PHE A 698 8.36 6.33 13.71
C PHE A 698 9.76 6.38 13.07
N ILE A 699 10.55 5.32 13.24
CA ILE A 699 11.91 5.20 12.69
C ILE A 699 11.85 5.19 11.15
N GLN A 700 10.88 4.50 10.55
CA GLN A 700 10.68 4.53 9.10
C GLN A 700 10.47 5.96 8.60
N TYR A 701 9.54 6.72 9.19
CA TYR A 701 9.26 8.09 8.77
C TYR A 701 10.37 9.08 9.11
N ALA A 702 11.19 8.78 10.12
CA ALA A 702 12.38 9.54 10.44
C ALA A 702 13.51 9.41 9.39
N GLY A 703 13.44 8.46 8.45
CA GLY A 703 14.37 8.35 7.32
C GLY A 703 13.70 8.23 5.95
N TYR A 704 12.42 8.60 5.84
CA TYR A 704 11.61 8.30 4.65
C TYR A 704 11.95 9.17 3.43
N ILE A 705 12.33 10.43 3.65
CA ILE A 705 12.45 11.43 2.57
C ILE A 705 13.45 11.01 1.48
N PRO A 706 14.74 10.79 1.75
CA PRO A 706 15.72 10.61 0.68
C PRO A 706 15.62 9.26 -0.05
N TYR A 707 14.89 8.30 0.53
CA TYR A 707 14.80 6.93 0.04
C TYR A 707 13.44 6.57 -0.56
N ASN A 708 12.35 7.01 0.08
CA ASN A 708 10.99 6.66 -0.32
C ASN A 708 10.20 7.81 -0.96
N GLN A 709 10.59 9.07 -0.73
CA GLN A 709 9.82 10.23 -1.17
C GLN A 709 10.73 11.43 -1.46
N SER A 710 11.45 11.35 -2.58
CA SER A 710 12.40 12.38 -3.04
C SER A 710 11.73 13.70 -3.45
N GLN A 711 10.42 13.68 -3.71
CA GLN A 711 9.59 14.87 -3.94
C GLN A 711 8.84 15.20 -2.65
N THR A 712 9.24 16.30 -2.00
CA THR A 712 8.87 16.60 -0.60
C THR A 712 7.68 17.55 -0.45
N CYS A 713 7.23 18.19 -1.53
CA CYS A 713 6.10 19.15 -1.50
C CYS A 713 4.77 18.58 -0.98
N VAL A 714 4.60 17.26 -1.03
CA VAL A 714 3.35 16.58 -0.65
C VAL A 714 3.26 16.24 0.84
N LEU A 715 4.39 16.26 1.57
CA LEU A 715 4.50 15.72 2.92
C LEU A 715 3.60 16.47 3.91
N PHE A 716 3.54 17.79 3.81
CA PHE A 716 2.72 18.60 4.70
C PHE A 716 1.22 18.41 4.40
N SER A 717 0.84 18.26 3.13
CA SER A 717 -0.53 17.92 2.74
C SER A 717 -0.98 16.55 3.24
N TRP A 718 -0.09 15.56 3.27
CA TRP A 718 -0.39 14.25 3.89
C TRP A 718 -0.70 14.38 5.37
N VAL A 719 0.13 15.12 6.12
CA VAL A 719 -0.08 15.34 7.55
C VAL A 719 -1.38 16.11 7.80
N ILE A 720 -1.65 17.19 7.06
CA ILE A 720 -2.87 17.98 7.22
C ILE A 720 -4.11 17.17 6.87
N GLY A 721 -4.13 16.52 5.70
CA GLY A 721 -5.26 15.72 5.24
C GLY A 721 -5.56 14.54 6.17
N GLY A 722 -4.51 13.84 6.60
CA GLY A 722 -4.58 12.75 7.58
C GLY A 722 -5.13 13.23 8.92
N PHE A 723 -4.56 14.30 9.51
CA PHE A 723 -5.03 14.84 10.79
C PHE A 723 -6.46 15.39 10.69
N TYR A 724 -6.82 16.12 9.64
CA TYR A 724 -8.17 16.66 9.49
C TYR A 724 -9.21 15.53 9.48
N VAL A 725 -8.97 14.46 8.72
CA VAL A 725 -9.90 13.35 8.65
C VAL A 725 -9.92 12.53 9.95
N GLN A 726 -8.75 12.14 10.45
CA GLN A 726 -8.64 11.14 11.51
C GLN A 726 -8.71 11.72 12.92
N TYR A 727 -8.36 13.00 13.10
CA TYR A 727 -8.51 13.69 14.37
C TYR A 727 -9.80 14.51 14.38
N TYR A 728 -10.00 15.41 13.42
CA TYR A 728 -11.15 16.32 13.45
C TYR A 728 -12.45 15.63 13.07
N LEU A 729 -12.56 15.07 11.86
CA LEU A 729 -13.82 14.44 11.42
C LEU A 729 -14.18 13.23 12.28
N ARG A 730 -13.23 12.35 12.58
CA ARG A 730 -13.49 11.15 13.38
C ARG A 730 -13.98 11.44 14.80
N ASN A 731 -13.38 12.41 15.50
CA ASN A 731 -13.68 12.66 16.91
C ASN A 731 -14.80 13.70 17.12
N TYR A 732 -14.89 14.73 16.27
CA TYR A 732 -15.87 15.82 16.43
C TYR A 732 -17.09 15.68 15.52
N ARG A 733 -17.00 14.91 14.42
CA ARG A 733 -18.09 14.68 13.46
C ARG A 733 -18.18 13.20 13.05
N PRO A 734 -18.30 12.25 14.01
CA PRO A 734 -18.20 10.81 13.78
C PRO A 734 -19.17 10.30 12.69
N ARG A 735 -20.37 10.87 12.62
CA ARG A 735 -21.36 10.54 11.58
C ARG A 735 -20.90 10.88 10.16
N ILE A 736 -20.25 12.04 9.98
CA ILE A 736 -19.68 12.44 8.67
C ILE A 736 -18.52 11.50 8.30
N PHE A 737 -17.69 11.16 9.28
CA PHE A 737 -16.58 10.22 9.09
C PHE A 737 -17.06 8.83 8.64
N LYS A 738 -18.05 8.25 9.33
CA LYS A 738 -18.56 6.90 9.05
C LYS A 738 -19.29 6.79 7.71
N ASP A 739 -20.12 7.79 7.39
CA ASP A 739 -21.06 7.70 6.27
C ASP A 739 -20.54 8.34 4.98
N TYR A 740 -19.72 9.41 5.07
CA TYR A 740 -19.35 10.23 3.91
C TYR A 740 -17.87 10.15 3.57
N MET A 741 -16.97 10.18 4.55
CA MET A 741 -15.54 10.38 4.29
C MET A 741 -14.94 9.36 3.31
N TYR A 742 -15.17 8.05 3.52
CA TYR A 742 -14.66 7.01 2.63
C TYR A 742 -15.26 7.07 1.21
N LEU A 743 -16.52 7.53 1.08
CA LEU A 743 -17.16 7.71 -0.23
C LEU A 743 -16.62 8.95 -0.95
N VAL A 744 -16.49 10.08 -0.26
CA VAL A 744 -15.97 11.34 -0.84
C VAL A 744 -14.52 11.18 -1.28
N THR A 745 -13.69 10.58 -0.44
CA THR A 745 -12.27 10.34 -0.77
C THR A 745 -12.11 9.30 -1.88
N GLY A 746 -12.95 8.24 -1.90
CA GLY A 746 -13.02 7.32 -3.02
C GLY A 746 -13.48 7.99 -4.33
N ALA A 747 -14.42 8.92 -4.26
CA ALA A 747 -14.86 9.71 -5.42
C ALA A 747 -13.74 10.58 -5.97
N PHE A 748 -12.97 11.24 -5.09
CA PHE A 748 -11.82 12.06 -5.48
C PHE A 748 -10.71 11.21 -6.12
N ASP A 749 -10.40 10.04 -5.58
CA ASP A 749 -9.47 9.08 -6.20
C ASP A 749 -9.93 8.67 -7.61
N GLY A 750 -11.21 8.33 -7.74
CA GLY A 750 -11.78 7.95 -9.02
C GLY A 750 -11.72 9.06 -10.06
N ALA A 751 -12.00 10.29 -9.65
CA ALA A 751 -12.04 11.46 -10.53
C ALA A 751 -10.63 11.91 -10.96
N SER A 752 -9.72 12.10 -10.00
CA SER A 752 -8.33 12.49 -10.25
C SER A 752 -7.62 11.53 -11.20
N LEU A 753 -7.68 10.23 -10.91
CA LEU A 753 -7.07 9.19 -11.75
C LEU A 753 -7.72 9.09 -13.14
N SER A 754 -9.01 9.40 -13.28
CA SER A 754 -9.66 9.48 -14.59
C SER A 754 -9.09 10.62 -15.43
N VAL A 755 -8.89 11.80 -14.83
CA VAL A 755 -8.29 12.95 -15.52
C VAL A 755 -6.83 12.66 -15.88
N LEU A 756 -6.04 12.11 -14.96
CA LEU A 756 -4.65 11.73 -15.22
C LEU A 756 -4.52 10.66 -16.30
N PHE A 757 -5.43 9.69 -16.32
CA PHE A 757 -5.50 8.73 -17.42
C PHE A 757 -5.72 9.43 -18.76
N ILE A 758 -6.72 10.33 -18.84
CA ILE A 758 -6.99 11.08 -20.07
C ILE A 758 -5.78 11.93 -20.47
N LEU A 759 -5.22 12.70 -19.54
CA LEU A 759 -4.05 13.55 -19.77
C LEU A 759 -2.83 12.74 -20.22
N SER A 760 -2.62 11.56 -19.64
CA SER A 760 -1.50 10.69 -19.99
C SER A 760 -1.51 10.32 -21.47
N PHE A 761 -2.67 9.90 -21.99
CA PHE A 761 -2.81 9.50 -23.40
C PHE A 761 -3.01 10.68 -24.35
N ALA A 762 -3.63 11.78 -23.89
CA ALA A 762 -3.95 12.93 -24.73
C ALA A 762 -2.78 13.93 -24.88
N VAL A 763 -2.03 14.20 -23.80
CA VAL A 763 -1.05 15.31 -23.76
C VAL A 763 0.30 14.96 -23.15
N PHE A 764 0.41 14.00 -22.22
CA PHE A 764 1.71 13.59 -21.63
C PHE A 764 2.42 12.47 -22.40
N GLY A 765 2.09 12.32 -23.68
CA GLY A 765 2.83 11.49 -24.61
C GLY A 765 2.76 9.97 -24.40
N ALA A 766 1.79 9.45 -23.63
CA ALA A 766 1.62 7.99 -23.53
C ALA A 766 1.04 7.37 -24.80
N GLY A 767 0.25 8.13 -25.57
CA GLY A 767 -0.34 7.71 -26.85
C GLY A 767 0.28 8.35 -28.10
N GLY A 768 1.33 9.17 -27.96
CA GLY A 768 1.86 9.98 -29.05
C GLY A 768 2.86 11.04 -28.58
N PRO A 769 3.09 12.13 -29.34
CA PRO A 769 3.97 13.22 -28.91
C PRO A 769 3.39 13.95 -27.69
N SER A 770 4.25 14.38 -26.77
CA SER A 770 3.86 15.21 -25.64
C SER A 770 3.53 16.62 -26.08
N ILE A 771 2.40 17.16 -25.62
CA ILE A 771 1.96 18.53 -25.88
C ILE A 771 1.99 19.30 -24.55
N PRO A 772 3.09 20.00 -24.23
CA PRO A 772 3.16 20.79 -23.00
C PRO A 772 2.17 21.95 -23.07
N PHE A 773 1.61 22.32 -21.91
CA PHE A 773 0.82 23.53 -21.80
C PHE A 773 1.74 24.76 -21.97
N PRO A 774 1.27 25.90 -22.51
CA PRO A 774 2.09 27.11 -22.63
C PRO A 774 2.74 27.50 -21.31
N THR A 775 3.97 27.99 -21.36
CA THR A 775 4.68 28.47 -20.18
C THR A 775 4.08 29.79 -19.71
N TRP A 776 3.82 29.89 -18.40
CA TRP A 776 3.35 31.10 -17.73
C TRP A 776 3.70 30.99 -16.24
N TRP A 777 3.39 32.02 -15.44
CA TRP A 777 3.74 32.05 -14.02
C TRP A 777 3.32 30.79 -13.23
N GLY A 778 2.16 30.21 -13.53
CA GLY A 778 1.67 28.99 -12.88
C GLY A 778 2.16 27.67 -13.51
N ASN A 779 2.86 27.72 -14.63
CA ASN A 779 3.42 26.59 -15.36
C ASN A 779 4.87 26.91 -15.78
N ASN A 780 5.76 26.89 -14.79
CA ASN A 780 7.18 27.16 -14.96
C ASN A 780 7.91 25.93 -15.51
N ALA A 781 7.79 25.67 -16.81
CA ALA A 781 8.36 24.46 -17.42
C ALA A 781 9.90 24.45 -17.44
N ASP A 782 10.54 25.63 -17.41
CA ASP A 782 12.00 25.80 -17.50
C ASP A 782 12.67 25.93 -16.12
N GLY A 783 11.92 25.77 -15.02
CA GLY A 783 12.44 25.87 -13.66
C GLY A 783 11.61 25.08 -12.65
N ASN A 784 11.72 25.42 -11.37
CA ASN A 784 10.99 24.71 -10.32
C ASN A 784 9.51 25.12 -10.32
N TYR A 785 8.60 24.15 -10.16
CA TYR A 785 7.16 24.42 -10.13
C TYR A 785 6.72 25.19 -8.88
N ASP A 786 7.47 25.13 -7.79
CA ASP A 786 7.25 25.94 -6.57
C ASP A 786 7.85 27.35 -6.65
N LEU A 787 8.48 27.70 -7.78
CA LEU A 787 9.20 28.95 -7.99
C LEU A 787 10.33 29.18 -6.98
N CYS A 788 10.92 28.13 -6.42
CA CYS A 788 12.09 28.29 -5.55
C CYS A 788 13.30 28.85 -6.33
N PRO A 789 14.16 29.66 -5.70
CA PRO A 789 15.28 30.30 -6.39
C PRO A 789 16.33 29.26 -6.81
N THR A 790 16.92 29.47 -7.99
CA THR A 790 18.08 28.69 -8.43
C THR A 790 19.37 29.33 -7.92
N ALA A 791 20.37 28.52 -7.59
CA ALA A 791 21.65 29.02 -7.08
C ALA A 791 22.50 29.74 -8.14
N GLU A 792 22.21 29.49 -9.43
CA GLU A 792 22.88 30.09 -10.60
C GLU A 792 22.54 31.57 -10.82
#